data_AF-A0A1B8FE23-F1
#
_entry.id   AF-A0A1B8FE23-F1
#
_cell.length_a   1.000
_cell.length_b   1.000
_cell.length_c   1.000
_cell.angle_alpha   90.00
_cell.angle_beta   90.00
_cell.angle_gamma   90.00
#
_symmetry.space_group_name_H-M   'P 1'
#
loop_
_entity.id
_entity.type
_entity.pdbx_description
1 polymer ?
#
loop_
_entity_poly.entity_id
_entity_poly.type
_entity_poly.pdbx_seq_one_letter_code
_entity_poly.pdbx_strand_id
1 'polypeptide(L)'
;MASELDPESTARPLHVCIAGAGIGGLSAAIALRQAGHRVVLYESSRFAVEIGAAIHLPPNVNGLLRRFGTRPEEWGANQAEHVTLYSKDGSIISTKNMAGVSLAYPYPWQLSHRVDLHEELKRLATTLDGPGIPAIIKTQSQVISCDPETPSLVLKDGTVVGADMVLGADGVHSVLRRIITGQDIQPQLSGGSAFRFLVPVSQVKADPRTAWILERSGELQLWEGTNRRLVIYPCRNNTELNFVCLHPEIESAGSKEGWNNSASRQQLLTVYDEYCEGIKVLLSMADESSIRLWKLLDRPSLPTWINNKAALLGDAAHPFLPYQGQGGAQAIEDGAALGALFPLGVTPSEVPERLELYMKCRYDRATLVQNFSRAAAFKHSDDDDVGGISTDPLEFSKINFGHDAHDNAQAILLNHLASEAAVVPVSGIFGPLPGPTQDAFGNPRSMPQSSYFTSYVTFKTHLNYLRTFLPLTSSLRFAQPGGWATATLALTKHSNVPWLGYRSYSRLGLYLHNVQDSDGGEPDLYCAAAFEDSADAVVAHREAGKVPVFFAQLATSFSPTSFSLSASWEGRPILLMSLEGLFEAKSSEEATPFSPPEVTAKANMGTWEAEKADLTYTQLEGSALAEEFPTLSPVVERLRGIALQEVVSAGIVACPRDIVV
;
A
#
# COMPACT_ATOMS: atom_id res chain seq x y z
N MET A 1 26.33 37.30 15.08
CA MET A 1 24.93 37.37 14.65
C MET A 1 24.36 35.97 14.72
N ALA A 2 23.88 35.57 15.89
CA ALA A 2 23.04 34.40 16.07
C ALA A 2 21.62 34.94 16.06
N SER A 3 21.00 34.98 14.89
CA SER A 3 19.62 35.46 14.72
C SER A 3 18.67 34.36 15.18
N GLU A 4 17.88 34.68 16.20
CA GLU A 4 16.48 34.30 16.36
C GLU A 4 16.10 32.93 15.78
N LEU A 5 16.35 31.86 16.56
CA LEU A 5 15.57 30.64 16.44
C LEU A 5 14.17 30.97 16.94
N ASP A 6 13.21 31.02 16.02
CA ASP A 6 11.80 31.20 16.28
C ASP A 6 11.34 30.15 17.32
N PRO A 7 10.78 30.55 18.49
CA PRO A 7 10.30 29.61 19.50
C PRO A 7 9.13 28.72 19.01
N GLU A 8 8.51 29.00 17.85
CA GLU A 8 7.56 28.07 17.19
C GLU A 8 8.25 26.94 16.39
N SER A 9 9.57 26.99 16.22
CA SER A 9 10.37 26.04 15.42
C SER A 9 10.57 24.65 16.05
N THR A 10 10.05 24.37 17.25
CA THR A 10 10.23 23.05 17.87
C THR A 10 9.22 22.05 17.31
N ALA A 11 9.73 21.03 16.61
CA ALA A 11 8.98 19.86 16.15
C ALA A 11 8.04 19.32 17.24
N ARG A 12 6.75 19.64 17.15
CA ARG A 12 5.70 19.16 18.06
C ARG A 12 4.69 18.32 17.29
N PRO A 13 3.97 17.40 17.96
CA PRO A 13 2.78 16.78 17.38
C PRO A 13 1.80 17.83 16.85
N LEU A 14 1.38 17.68 15.59
CA LEU A 14 0.27 18.44 15.03
C LEU A 14 -1.04 18.05 15.74
N HIS A 15 -1.91 19.03 15.94
CA HIS A 15 -3.29 18.82 16.34
C HIS A 15 -4.16 18.69 15.09
N VAL A 16 -4.72 17.51 14.85
CA VAL A 16 -5.52 17.21 13.66
C VAL A 16 -6.98 16.99 14.06
N CYS A 17 -7.88 17.76 13.43
CA CYS A 17 -9.32 17.59 13.59
C CYS A 17 -9.92 16.89 12.37
N ILE A 18 -10.68 15.82 12.59
CA ILE A 18 -11.32 15.04 11.53
C ILE A 18 -12.84 15.14 11.66
N ALA A 19 -13.53 15.60 10.62
CA ALA A 19 -14.99 15.57 10.54
C ALA A 19 -15.45 14.21 10.00
N GLY A 20 -16.07 13.39 10.84
CA GLY A 20 -16.56 12.05 10.51
C GLY A 20 -15.66 10.92 11.02
N ALA A 21 -16.28 9.93 11.68
CA ALA A 21 -15.60 8.74 12.19
C ALA A 21 -16.04 7.47 11.44
N GLY A 22 -16.21 7.58 10.11
CA GLY A 22 -16.34 6.43 9.23
C GLY A 22 -14.99 5.74 8.96
N ILE A 23 -14.97 4.78 8.04
CA ILE A 23 -13.77 4.00 7.69
C ILE A 23 -12.58 4.92 7.36
N GLY A 24 -12.74 5.89 6.45
CA GLY A 24 -11.66 6.81 6.06
C GLY A 24 -11.16 7.67 7.22
N GLY A 25 -12.07 8.26 8.02
CA GLY A 25 -11.70 9.08 9.17
C GLY A 25 -10.94 8.29 10.24
N LEU A 26 -11.39 7.07 10.55
CA LEU A 26 -10.70 6.18 11.49
C LEU A 26 -9.34 5.72 10.94
N SER A 27 -9.24 5.40 9.65
CA SER A 27 -7.95 5.05 9.02
C SER A 27 -6.95 6.20 9.06
N ALA A 28 -7.38 7.43 8.76
CA ALA A 28 -6.54 8.62 8.90
C ALA A 28 -6.13 8.85 10.36
N ALA A 29 -7.04 8.64 11.31
CA ALA A 29 -6.72 8.76 12.73
C ALA A 29 -5.67 7.76 13.19
N ILE A 30 -5.77 6.49 12.79
CA ILE A 30 -4.78 5.44 13.07
C ILE A 30 -3.41 5.84 12.50
N ALA A 31 -3.38 6.18 11.21
CA ALA A 31 -2.12 6.49 10.53
C ALA A 31 -1.42 7.73 11.12
N LEU A 32 -2.17 8.80 11.38
CA LEU A 32 -1.63 10.05 11.95
C LEU A 32 -1.23 9.91 13.42
N ARG A 33 -1.95 9.12 14.24
CA ARG A 33 -1.49 8.84 15.61
C ARG A 33 -0.20 8.01 15.59
N GLN A 34 -0.08 7.03 14.70
CA GLN A 34 1.12 6.21 14.57
C GLN A 34 2.32 7.06 14.11
N ALA A 35 2.07 8.08 13.28
CA ALA A 35 3.05 9.08 12.92
C ALA A 35 3.39 10.09 14.04
N GLY A 36 2.73 10.01 15.20
CA GLY A 36 3.05 10.78 16.40
C GLY A 36 2.18 12.02 16.63
N HIS A 37 1.07 12.20 15.92
CA HIS A 37 0.21 13.38 16.03
C HIS A 37 -0.95 13.21 17.02
N ARG A 38 -1.56 14.34 17.42
CA ARG A 38 -2.76 14.38 18.27
C ARG A 38 -4.00 14.47 17.38
N VAL A 39 -4.87 13.47 17.44
CA VAL A 39 -6.03 13.38 16.55
C VAL A 39 -7.34 13.42 17.33
N VAL A 40 -8.28 14.26 16.88
CA VAL A 40 -9.65 14.30 17.41
C VAL A 40 -10.65 14.16 16.26
N LEU A 41 -11.53 13.17 16.36
CA LEU A 41 -12.62 12.93 15.41
C LEU A 41 -13.94 13.47 15.96
N TYR A 42 -14.72 14.11 15.10
CA TYR A 42 -16.05 14.65 15.42
C TYR A 42 -17.10 13.89 14.62
N GLU A 43 -17.92 13.10 15.30
CA GLU A 43 -18.93 12.23 14.71
C GLU A 43 -20.34 12.67 15.14
N SER A 44 -21.24 12.77 14.16
CA SER A 44 -22.62 13.19 14.39
C SER A 44 -23.46 12.16 15.15
N SER A 45 -23.21 10.87 14.91
CA SER A 45 -23.98 9.76 15.46
C SER A 45 -23.46 9.29 16.83
N ARG A 46 -24.20 8.36 17.45
CA ARG A 46 -23.77 7.62 18.65
C ARG A 46 -23.23 6.22 18.32
N PHE A 47 -23.04 5.90 17.03
CA PHE A 47 -22.78 4.53 16.55
C PHE A 47 -23.85 3.48 16.97
N ALA A 48 -25.06 3.92 17.33
CA ALA A 48 -26.07 3.04 17.90
C ALA A 48 -26.68 2.05 16.90
N VAL A 49 -26.55 2.32 15.60
CA VAL A 49 -27.21 1.56 14.52
C VAL A 49 -26.32 1.58 13.28
N GLU A 50 -25.33 0.70 13.21
CA GLU A 50 -24.63 0.41 11.95
C GLU A 50 -25.18 -0.90 11.40
N ILE A 51 -25.95 -0.82 10.30
CA ILE A 51 -26.73 -1.96 9.79
C ILE A 51 -26.08 -2.55 8.54
N GLY A 52 -25.75 -3.83 8.64
CA GLY A 52 -26.09 -4.85 7.63
C GLY A 52 -25.45 -4.74 6.25
N ALA A 53 -24.22 -4.23 6.15
CA ALA A 53 -23.45 -4.29 4.92
C ALA A 53 -22.14 -5.02 5.16
N ALA A 54 -21.73 -5.82 4.20
CA ALA A 54 -20.37 -6.35 4.13
C ALA A 54 -19.51 -5.52 3.16
N ILE A 55 -18.19 -5.72 3.24
CA ILE A 55 -17.17 -4.99 2.49
C ILE A 55 -16.06 -5.93 2.05
N HIS A 56 -15.45 -5.59 0.91
CA HIS A 56 -14.31 -6.31 0.38
C HIS A 56 -13.01 -5.68 0.90
N LEU A 57 -12.07 -6.52 1.30
CA LEU A 57 -10.74 -6.15 1.75
C LEU A 57 -9.69 -6.81 0.84
N PRO A 58 -9.50 -6.27 -0.37
CA PRO A 58 -8.53 -6.80 -1.32
C PRO A 58 -7.08 -6.64 -0.83
N PRO A 59 -6.10 -7.31 -1.49
CA PRO A 59 -4.71 -7.36 -1.03
C PRO A 59 -4.07 -6.00 -0.71
N ASN A 60 -4.32 -4.97 -1.53
CA ASN A 60 -3.79 -3.62 -1.32
C ASN A 60 -4.23 -3.00 0.02
N VAL A 61 -5.45 -3.30 0.46
CA VAL A 61 -6.00 -2.77 1.72
C VAL A 61 -5.74 -3.71 2.88
N ASN A 62 -5.74 -5.02 2.65
CA ASN A 62 -5.32 -5.98 3.67
C ASN A 62 -3.87 -5.70 4.12
N GLY A 63 -2.97 -5.34 3.19
CA GLY A 63 -1.62 -4.88 3.53
C GLY A 63 -1.60 -3.68 4.46
N LEU A 64 -2.41 -2.66 4.17
CA LEU A 64 -2.53 -1.46 5.01
C LEU A 64 -3.13 -1.75 6.39
N LEU A 65 -4.14 -2.62 6.49
CA LEU A 65 -4.70 -3.05 7.77
C LEU A 65 -3.66 -3.78 8.63
N ARG A 66 -2.83 -4.64 8.01
CA ARG A 66 -1.71 -5.30 8.70
C ARG A 66 -0.65 -4.31 9.15
N ARG A 67 -0.35 -3.29 8.33
CA ARG A 67 0.53 -2.17 8.73
C ARG A 67 -0.05 -1.39 9.91
N PHE A 68 -1.37 -1.18 9.95
CA PHE A 68 -2.05 -0.59 11.11
C PHE A 68 -2.03 -1.48 12.36
N GLY A 69 -1.63 -2.75 12.23
CA GLY A 69 -1.48 -3.68 13.35
C GLY A 69 -2.67 -4.63 13.54
N THR A 70 -3.49 -4.85 12.51
CA THR A 70 -4.63 -5.79 12.58
C THR A 70 -4.68 -6.74 11.40
N ARG A 71 -5.24 -7.93 11.62
CA ARG A 71 -5.40 -8.96 10.59
C ARG A 71 -6.89 -9.26 10.43
N PRO A 72 -7.49 -9.07 9.24
CA PRO A 72 -8.93 -9.25 9.08
C PRO A 72 -9.48 -10.60 9.52
N GLU A 73 -8.70 -11.66 9.31
CA GLU A 73 -9.05 -13.03 9.73
C GLU A 73 -9.22 -13.20 11.26
N GLU A 74 -8.61 -12.35 12.10
CA GLU A 74 -8.66 -12.48 13.56
C GLU A 74 -10.00 -12.04 14.16
N TRP A 75 -10.76 -11.23 13.44
CA TRP A 75 -12.06 -10.70 13.89
C TRP A 75 -13.22 -11.13 12.98
N GLY A 76 -13.00 -12.17 12.16
CA GLY A 76 -14.07 -12.90 11.49
C GLY A 76 -14.28 -12.56 10.01
N ALA A 77 -13.31 -11.91 9.35
CA ALA A 77 -13.32 -11.84 7.89
C ALA A 77 -13.04 -13.24 7.28
N ASN A 78 -13.69 -13.54 6.16
CA ASN A 78 -13.54 -14.80 5.44
C ASN A 78 -12.61 -14.60 4.24
N GLN A 79 -11.70 -15.56 4.00
CA GLN A 79 -10.90 -15.53 2.79
C GLN A 79 -11.79 -15.75 1.56
N ALA A 80 -11.63 -14.90 0.54
CA ALA A 80 -12.23 -15.12 -0.77
C ALA A 80 -11.47 -16.23 -1.50
N GLU A 81 -12.08 -17.41 -1.60
CA GLU A 81 -11.47 -18.57 -2.26
C GLU A 81 -11.94 -18.71 -3.71
N HIS A 82 -13.15 -18.23 -4.02
CA HIS A 82 -13.74 -18.36 -5.35
C HIS A 82 -14.47 -17.07 -5.75
N VAL A 83 -14.40 -16.73 -7.03
CA VAL A 83 -15.31 -15.76 -7.65
C VAL A 83 -16.05 -16.46 -8.76
N THR A 84 -17.37 -16.55 -8.64
CA THR A 84 -18.22 -17.24 -9.61
C THR A 84 -19.25 -16.28 -10.19
N LEU A 85 -19.33 -16.28 -11.53
CA LEU A 85 -20.35 -15.58 -12.29
C LEU A 85 -21.45 -16.57 -12.67
N TYR A 86 -22.67 -16.28 -12.26
CA TYR A 86 -23.89 -17.03 -12.54
C TYR A 86 -24.79 -16.22 -13.48
N SER A 87 -25.52 -16.92 -14.35
CA SER A 87 -26.69 -16.35 -15.03
C SER A 87 -27.92 -16.37 -14.13
N LYS A 88 -28.92 -15.54 -14.45
CA LYS A 88 -30.20 -15.49 -13.69
C LYS A 88 -30.93 -16.82 -13.56
N ASP A 89 -30.71 -17.79 -14.45
CA ASP A 89 -31.29 -19.14 -14.39
C ASP A 89 -30.53 -20.11 -13.45
N GLY A 90 -29.39 -19.69 -12.89
CA GLY A 90 -28.56 -20.51 -11.98
C GLY A 90 -27.43 -21.28 -12.66
N SER A 91 -27.25 -21.16 -13.98
CA SER A 91 -26.10 -21.77 -14.65
C SER A 91 -24.80 -21.01 -14.34
N ILE A 92 -23.68 -21.73 -14.26
CA ILE A 92 -22.35 -21.13 -14.04
C ILE A 92 -21.82 -20.64 -15.39
N ILE A 93 -21.59 -19.33 -15.50
CA ILE A 93 -20.94 -18.71 -16.66
C ILE A 93 -19.42 -18.87 -16.54
N SER A 94 -18.85 -18.58 -15.36
CA SER A 94 -17.42 -18.77 -15.11
C SER A 94 -17.13 -18.88 -13.62
N THR A 95 -16.07 -19.61 -13.25
CA THR A 95 -15.55 -19.67 -11.88
C THR A 95 -14.05 -19.46 -11.92
N LYS A 96 -13.54 -18.61 -11.02
CA LYS A 96 -12.10 -18.39 -10.79
C LYS A 96 -11.73 -18.79 -9.38
N ASN A 97 -10.65 -19.57 -9.24
CA ASN A 97 -10.05 -19.86 -7.94
C ASN A 97 -9.17 -18.67 -7.52
N MET A 98 -9.48 -18.10 -6.35
CA MET A 98 -8.80 -16.97 -5.73
C MET A 98 -8.07 -17.35 -4.45
N ALA A 99 -8.14 -18.61 -4.00
CA ALA A 99 -7.45 -19.07 -2.80
C ALA A 99 -5.92 -18.84 -2.88
N GLY A 100 -5.36 -18.95 -4.10
CA GLY A 100 -3.95 -18.68 -4.39
C GLY A 100 -3.60 -17.23 -4.72
N VAL A 101 -4.48 -16.24 -4.49
CA VAL A 101 -4.19 -14.83 -4.80
C VAL A 101 -2.90 -14.33 -4.12
N SER A 102 -2.56 -14.91 -2.96
CA SER A 102 -1.33 -14.61 -2.21
C SER A 102 -0.03 -15.00 -2.94
N LEU A 103 -0.11 -15.91 -3.92
CA LEU A 103 1.03 -16.28 -4.77
C LEU A 103 1.42 -15.12 -5.70
N ALA A 104 0.45 -14.31 -6.11
CA ALA A 104 0.65 -13.16 -7.00
C ALA A 104 0.77 -11.84 -6.23
N TYR A 105 0.08 -11.69 -5.10
CA TYR A 105 0.09 -10.47 -4.27
C TYR A 105 0.37 -10.81 -2.81
N PRO A 106 0.96 -9.93 -2.00
CA PRO A 106 1.45 -10.35 -0.68
C PRO A 106 0.40 -10.73 0.35
N TYR A 107 -0.86 -10.33 0.15
CA TYR A 107 -1.91 -10.48 1.15
C TYR A 107 -3.15 -11.16 0.56
N PRO A 108 -3.88 -11.97 1.34
CA PRO A 108 -5.11 -12.61 0.86
C PRO A 108 -6.23 -11.58 0.65
N TRP A 109 -7.18 -11.91 -0.22
CA TRP A 109 -8.42 -11.15 -0.34
C TRP A 109 -9.41 -11.61 0.74
N GLN A 110 -9.88 -10.66 1.56
CA GLN A 110 -10.77 -10.91 2.68
C GLN A 110 -12.17 -10.31 2.44
N LEU A 111 -13.20 -10.98 2.96
CA LEU A 111 -14.62 -10.61 2.88
C LEU A 111 -15.12 -10.38 4.31
N SER A 112 -15.57 -9.17 4.62
CA SER A 112 -15.72 -8.72 5.99
C SER A 112 -17.08 -8.08 6.22
N HIS A 113 -17.64 -8.25 7.41
CA HIS A 113 -18.79 -7.48 7.83
C HIS A 113 -18.35 -6.04 8.19
N ARG A 114 -18.99 -5.02 7.63
CA ARG A 114 -18.53 -3.62 7.71
C ARG A 114 -18.42 -3.12 9.16
N VAL A 115 -19.36 -3.52 10.02
CA VAL A 115 -19.36 -3.13 11.44
C VAL A 115 -18.14 -3.69 12.16
N ASP A 116 -17.71 -4.90 11.82
CA ASP A 116 -16.59 -5.54 12.51
C ASP A 116 -15.28 -4.86 12.10
N LEU A 117 -15.14 -4.49 10.83
CA LEU A 117 -14.06 -3.61 10.35
C LEU A 117 -14.10 -2.24 11.06
N HIS A 118 -15.26 -1.61 11.16
CA HIS A 118 -15.41 -0.29 11.79
C HIS A 118 -15.01 -0.33 13.27
N GLU A 119 -15.53 -1.29 14.03
CA GLU A 119 -15.21 -1.44 15.45
C GLU A 119 -13.72 -1.76 15.66
N GLU A 120 -13.10 -2.57 14.79
CA GLU A 120 -11.66 -2.80 14.87
C GLU A 120 -10.84 -1.54 14.58
N LEU A 121 -11.19 -0.78 13.54
CA LEU A 121 -10.52 0.49 13.24
C LEU A 121 -10.70 1.49 14.39
N LYS A 122 -11.89 1.55 14.98
CA LYS A 122 -12.17 2.37 16.16
C LYS A 122 -11.32 1.93 17.34
N ARG A 123 -11.22 0.62 17.62
CA ARG A 123 -10.35 0.07 18.67
C ARG A 123 -8.90 0.48 18.45
N LEU A 124 -8.36 0.32 17.24
CA LEU A 124 -6.99 0.73 16.90
C LEU A 124 -6.79 2.24 17.05
N ALA A 125 -7.76 3.05 16.64
CA ALA A 125 -7.67 4.50 16.74
C ALA A 125 -7.62 4.97 18.21
N THR A 126 -8.35 4.31 19.12
CA THR A 126 -8.54 4.78 20.51
C THR A 126 -7.79 3.98 21.57
N THR A 127 -7.16 2.85 21.24
CA THR A 127 -6.47 2.00 22.23
C THR A 127 -5.26 2.71 22.84
N LEU A 128 -5.02 2.49 24.14
CA LEU A 128 -3.86 3.00 24.87
C LEU A 128 -2.57 2.23 24.55
N ASP A 129 -2.69 0.95 24.20
CA ASP A 129 -1.54 0.05 23.99
C ASP A 129 -0.94 0.14 22.57
N GLY A 130 -1.50 1.00 21.71
CA GLY A 130 -1.06 1.21 20.33
C GLY A 130 -0.01 2.32 20.19
N PRO A 131 0.66 2.44 19.03
CA PRO A 131 1.67 3.48 18.81
C PRO A 131 1.06 4.88 18.86
N GLY A 132 1.82 5.82 19.44
CA GLY A 132 1.44 7.22 19.54
C GLY A 132 0.23 7.51 20.44
N ILE A 133 -0.22 8.75 20.43
CA ILE A 133 -1.27 9.24 21.34
C ILE A 133 -2.64 8.73 20.85
N PRO A 134 -3.46 8.07 21.71
CA PRO A 134 -4.79 7.63 21.32
C PRO A 134 -5.65 8.76 20.77
N ALA A 135 -6.32 8.50 19.64
CA ALA A 135 -7.25 9.45 19.07
C ALA A 135 -8.49 9.58 19.96
N ILE A 136 -9.07 10.78 19.99
CA ILE A 136 -10.29 11.06 20.76
C ILE A 136 -11.48 11.12 19.79
N ILE A 137 -12.52 10.33 20.04
CA ILE A 137 -13.77 10.41 19.27
C ILE A 137 -14.82 11.17 20.08
N LYS A 138 -15.28 12.30 19.54
CA LYS A 138 -16.39 13.10 20.06
C LYS A 138 -17.65 12.75 19.28
N THR A 139 -18.51 11.93 19.87
CA THR A 139 -19.82 11.61 19.29
C THR A 139 -20.81 12.75 19.50
N GLN A 140 -21.95 12.71 18.81
CA GLN A 140 -22.97 13.76 18.82
C GLN A 140 -22.46 15.16 18.47
N SER A 141 -21.32 15.23 17.79
CA SER A 141 -20.62 16.47 17.46
C SER A 141 -20.73 16.71 15.97
N GLN A 142 -21.92 17.11 15.53
CA GLN A 142 -22.18 17.37 14.12
C GLN A 142 -21.38 18.61 13.66
N VAL A 143 -20.45 18.40 12.74
CA VAL A 143 -19.73 19.46 12.04
C VAL A 143 -20.65 20.09 10.98
N ILE A 144 -20.62 21.42 10.86
CA ILE A 144 -21.43 22.17 9.88
C ILE A 144 -20.60 23.07 8.96
N SER A 145 -19.34 23.38 9.34
CA SER A 145 -18.42 24.21 8.55
C SER A 145 -16.98 23.97 8.98
N CYS A 146 -16.03 24.44 8.18
CA CYS A 146 -14.62 24.61 8.56
C CYS A 146 -14.08 25.97 8.09
N ASP A 147 -12.96 26.38 8.66
CA ASP A 147 -12.11 27.47 8.14
C ASP A 147 -10.74 26.87 7.76
N PRO A 148 -10.37 26.85 6.47
CA PRO A 148 -9.09 26.32 6.02
C PRO A 148 -7.88 27.25 6.26
N GLU A 149 -8.09 28.56 6.39
CA GLU A 149 -7.04 29.57 6.59
C GLU A 149 -6.61 29.60 8.06
N THR A 150 -7.62 29.64 8.95
CA THR A 150 -7.44 29.43 10.39
C THR A 150 -7.99 28.05 10.73
N PRO A 151 -7.23 26.96 10.48
CA PRO A 151 -7.70 25.57 10.52
C PRO A 151 -8.61 25.29 11.71
N SER A 152 -9.91 25.20 11.47
CA SER A 152 -10.90 24.94 12.51
C SER A 152 -12.16 24.25 12.00
N LEU A 153 -12.85 23.55 12.90
CA LEU A 153 -14.18 23.00 12.69
C LEU A 153 -15.22 23.79 13.46
N VAL A 154 -16.37 24.03 12.84
CA VAL A 154 -17.55 24.62 13.48
C VAL A 154 -18.59 23.53 13.70
N LEU A 155 -18.96 23.31 14.95
CA LEU A 155 -19.98 22.35 15.36
C LEU A 155 -21.37 23.00 15.34
N LYS A 156 -22.41 22.18 15.24
CA LYS A 156 -23.81 22.62 15.21
C LYS A 156 -24.25 23.39 16.46
N ASP A 157 -23.61 23.16 17.60
CA ASP A 157 -23.88 23.89 18.84
C ASP A 157 -23.20 25.28 18.89
N GLY A 158 -22.46 25.65 17.84
CA GLY A 158 -21.72 26.91 17.73
C GLY A 158 -20.28 26.83 18.24
N THR A 159 -19.84 25.69 18.78
CA THR A 159 -18.45 25.50 19.21
C THR A 159 -17.50 25.55 18.02
N VAL A 160 -16.43 26.32 18.15
CA VAL A 160 -15.33 26.37 17.17
C VAL A 160 -14.11 25.67 17.76
N VAL A 161 -13.56 24.71 17.03
CA VAL A 161 -12.42 23.91 17.45
C VAL A 161 -11.24 24.21 16.53
N GLY A 162 -10.19 24.84 17.06
CA GLY A 162 -8.94 25.09 16.33
C GLY A 162 -8.05 23.84 16.24
N ALA A 163 -7.33 23.73 15.13
CA ALA A 163 -6.41 22.66 14.80
C ALA A 163 -5.18 23.22 14.07
N ASP A 164 -4.17 22.38 13.83
CA ASP A 164 -3.12 22.67 12.85
C ASP A 164 -3.52 22.19 11.44
N MET A 165 -4.40 21.18 11.35
CA MET A 165 -4.92 20.60 10.11
C MET A 165 -6.37 20.11 10.29
N VAL A 166 -7.20 20.29 9.26
CA VAL A 166 -8.59 19.82 9.21
C VAL A 166 -8.77 18.77 8.11
N LEU A 167 -9.41 17.64 8.42
CA LEU A 167 -9.73 16.60 7.46
C LEU A 167 -11.24 16.37 7.37
N GLY A 168 -11.80 16.44 6.17
CA GLY A 168 -13.19 16.12 5.86
C GLY A 168 -13.35 14.66 5.44
N ALA A 169 -13.84 13.83 6.37
CA ALA A 169 -14.19 12.42 6.15
C ALA A 169 -15.70 12.18 6.38
N ASP A 170 -16.52 13.20 6.09
CA ASP A 170 -17.96 13.31 6.37
C ASP A 170 -18.84 12.71 5.26
N GLY A 171 -18.26 11.90 4.39
CA GLY A 171 -18.96 11.01 3.46
C GLY A 171 -19.59 11.68 2.24
N VAL A 172 -20.48 10.96 1.56
CA VAL A 172 -21.10 11.40 0.30
C VAL A 172 -21.92 12.70 0.42
N HIS A 173 -22.43 12.98 1.63
CA HIS A 173 -23.17 14.21 1.98
C HIS A 173 -22.29 15.28 2.65
N SER A 174 -20.98 15.21 2.42
CA SER A 174 -20.00 16.11 3.02
C SER A 174 -20.39 17.59 2.96
N VAL A 175 -20.42 18.22 4.13
CA VAL A 175 -20.65 19.66 4.29
C VAL A 175 -19.35 20.46 4.07
N LEU A 176 -18.19 19.82 4.29
CA LEU A 176 -16.89 20.45 4.10
C LEU A 176 -16.48 20.52 2.63
N ARG A 177 -17.00 19.61 1.79
CA ARG A 177 -16.69 19.52 0.36
C ARG A 177 -16.77 20.89 -0.33
N ARG A 178 -17.91 21.58 -0.22
CA ARG A 178 -18.15 22.88 -0.86
C ARG A 178 -17.19 23.98 -0.39
N ILE A 179 -16.71 23.90 0.85
CA ILE A 179 -15.80 24.89 1.44
C ILE A 179 -14.40 24.67 0.87
N ILE A 180 -13.97 23.41 0.80
CA ILE A 180 -12.64 23.04 0.31
C ILE A 180 -12.55 23.22 -1.20
N THR A 181 -13.56 22.80 -1.96
CA THR A 181 -13.56 22.96 -3.43
C THR A 181 -13.88 24.39 -3.88
N GLY A 182 -14.43 25.22 -3.01
CA GLY A 182 -15.01 26.52 -3.38
C GLY A 182 -16.24 26.42 -4.30
N GLN A 183 -16.76 25.22 -4.54
CA GLN A 183 -17.84 24.95 -5.48
C GLN A 183 -18.86 23.97 -4.89
N ASP A 184 -20.14 24.29 -5.03
CA ASP A 184 -21.22 23.38 -4.66
C ASP A 184 -21.52 22.42 -5.81
N ILE A 185 -20.66 21.42 -5.96
CA ILE A 185 -20.89 20.31 -6.88
C ILE A 185 -22.01 19.48 -6.25
N GLN A 186 -23.10 19.20 -6.97
CA GLN A 186 -24.22 18.40 -6.48
C GLN A 186 -24.07 16.92 -6.90
N PRO A 187 -24.53 15.95 -6.09
CA PRO A 187 -24.52 14.55 -6.50
C PRO A 187 -25.52 14.37 -7.63
N GLN A 188 -25.16 13.55 -8.62
CA GLN A 188 -26.03 13.17 -9.71
C GLN A 188 -26.60 11.77 -9.43
N LEU A 189 -27.88 11.58 -9.72
CA LEU A 189 -28.48 10.25 -9.65
C LEU A 189 -27.86 9.39 -10.76
N SER A 190 -27.35 8.21 -10.42
CA SER A 190 -26.76 7.31 -11.41
C SER A 190 -27.81 6.49 -12.17
N GLY A 191 -29.10 6.69 -11.89
CA GLY A 191 -30.21 5.87 -12.41
C GLY A 191 -30.35 4.48 -11.77
N GLY A 192 -29.50 4.14 -10.80
CA GLY A 192 -29.46 2.84 -10.14
C GLY A 192 -29.78 2.89 -8.64
N SER A 193 -30.24 1.77 -8.10
CA SER A 193 -30.47 1.56 -6.67
C SER A 193 -30.00 0.18 -6.23
N ALA A 194 -29.76 0.01 -4.93
CA ALA A 194 -29.31 -1.24 -4.35
C ALA A 194 -30.10 -1.63 -3.10
N PHE A 195 -30.70 -2.83 -3.08
CA PHE A 195 -31.12 -3.45 -1.83
C PHE A 195 -29.92 -4.07 -1.13
N ARG A 196 -29.82 -3.88 0.19
CA ARG A 196 -28.78 -4.48 1.05
C ARG A 196 -29.40 -5.09 2.28
N PHE A 197 -28.97 -6.31 2.61
CA PHE A 197 -29.37 -7.05 3.80
C PHE A 197 -28.43 -8.25 4.02
N LEU A 198 -28.61 -8.92 5.17
CA LEU A 198 -27.91 -10.14 5.54
C LEU A 198 -28.92 -11.28 5.73
N VAL A 199 -28.49 -12.51 5.47
CA VAL A 199 -29.24 -13.73 5.79
C VAL A 199 -28.33 -14.68 6.57
N PRO A 200 -28.77 -15.24 7.71
CA PRO A 200 -27.99 -16.24 8.44
C PRO A 200 -27.74 -17.48 7.59
N VAL A 201 -26.49 -17.94 7.53
CA VAL A 201 -26.09 -19.15 6.77
C VAL A 201 -26.85 -20.38 7.24
N SER A 202 -27.22 -20.46 8.52
CA SER A 202 -28.03 -21.55 9.08
C SER A 202 -29.42 -21.66 8.44
N GLN A 203 -30.06 -20.53 8.10
CA GLN A 203 -31.36 -20.53 7.41
C GLN A 203 -31.21 -21.01 5.96
N VAL A 204 -30.18 -20.53 5.26
CA VAL A 204 -29.87 -20.92 3.88
C VAL A 204 -29.56 -22.42 3.77
N LYS A 205 -28.83 -22.96 4.75
CA LYS A 205 -28.48 -24.39 4.80
C LYS A 205 -29.67 -25.29 5.12
N ALA A 206 -30.69 -24.78 5.82
CA ALA A 206 -31.86 -25.56 6.23
C ALA A 206 -32.83 -25.86 5.08
N ASP A 207 -32.83 -25.05 4.00
CA ASP A 207 -33.66 -25.27 2.82
C ASP A 207 -32.85 -25.92 1.69
N PRO A 208 -33.22 -27.15 1.24
CA PRO A 208 -32.51 -27.84 0.16
C PRO A 208 -32.47 -27.07 -1.16
N ARG A 209 -33.42 -26.15 -1.40
CA ARG A 209 -33.48 -25.32 -2.62
C ARG A 209 -32.42 -24.23 -2.64
N THR A 210 -31.83 -23.90 -1.49
CA THR A 210 -30.85 -22.82 -1.33
C THR A 210 -29.50 -23.32 -0.81
N ALA A 211 -29.44 -24.49 -0.18
CA ALA A 211 -28.21 -25.02 0.42
C ALA A 211 -27.03 -25.16 -0.56
N TRP A 212 -27.33 -25.40 -1.85
CA TRP A 212 -26.32 -25.54 -2.91
C TRP A 212 -25.48 -24.28 -3.12
N ILE A 213 -26.00 -23.10 -2.74
CA ILE A 213 -25.28 -21.80 -2.78
C ILE A 213 -24.07 -21.80 -1.84
N LEU A 214 -24.01 -22.72 -0.88
CA LEU A 214 -22.94 -22.82 0.11
C LEU A 214 -21.92 -23.94 -0.19
N GLU A 215 -21.99 -24.58 -1.36
CA GLU A 215 -21.12 -25.72 -1.71
C GLU A 215 -19.64 -25.34 -1.79
N ARG A 216 -19.32 -24.08 -2.15
CA ARG A 216 -17.95 -23.56 -2.19
C ARG A 216 -17.69 -22.66 -1.00
N SER A 217 -16.62 -22.96 -0.25
CA SER A 217 -16.10 -22.09 0.80
C SER A 217 -15.65 -20.75 0.21
N GLY A 218 -15.86 -19.67 0.97
CA GLY A 218 -15.33 -18.34 0.64
C GLY A 218 -15.75 -17.80 -0.73
N GLU A 219 -16.90 -18.21 -1.25
CA GLU A 219 -17.33 -17.86 -2.60
C GLU A 219 -17.97 -16.46 -2.66
N LEU A 220 -17.43 -15.62 -3.54
CA LEU A 220 -18.07 -14.39 -3.98
C LEU A 220 -18.83 -14.67 -5.27
N GLN A 221 -20.16 -14.54 -5.18
CA GLN A 221 -21.07 -14.87 -6.27
C GLN A 221 -21.59 -13.59 -6.91
N LEU A 222 -21.45 -13.51 -8.23
CA LEU A 222 -22.00 -12.46 -9.07
C LEU A 222 -23.09 -13.07 -9.94
N TRP A 223 -24.32 -12.58 -9.85
CA TRP A 223 -25.43 -13.10 -10.63
C TRP A 223 -25.96 -12.06 -11.60
N GLU A 224 -25.78 -12.31 -12.89
CA GLU A 224 -26.18 -11.40 -13.96
C GLU A 224 -27.65 -11.57 -14.33
N GLY A 225 -28.35 -10.43 -14.40
CA GLY A 225 -29.69 -10.31 -14.95
C GLY A 225 -29.78 -9.17 -15.95
N THR A 226 -30.97 -8.96 -16.53
CA THR A 226 -31.18 -7.85 -17.47
C THR A 226 -31.16 -6.52 -16.71
N ASN A 227 -30.11 -5.72 -16.91
CA ASN A 227 -29.86 -4.42 -16.26
C ASN A 227 -29.82 -4.46 -14.72
N ARG A 228 -29.51 -5.63 -14.14
CA ARG A 228 -29.47 -5.85 -12.69
C ARG A 228 -28.42 -6.91 -12.34
N ARG A 229 -27.88 -6.84 -11.13
CA ARG A 229 -26.93 -7.83 -10.60
C ARG A 229 -27.14 -8.07 -9.13
N LEU A 230 -26.99 -9.33 -8.73
CA LEU A 230 -26.97 -9.75 -7.33
C LEU A 230 -25.55 -10.16 -6.94
N VAL A 231 -25.05 -9.62 -5.83
CA VAL A 231 -23.75 -9.99 -5.26
C VAL A 231 -23.98 -10.65 -3.91
N ILE A 232 -23.55 -11.91 -3.80
CA ILE A 232 -23.72 -12.73 -2.58
C ILE A 232 -22.35 -13.22 -2.11
N TYR A 233 -22.06 -13.08 -0.82
CA TYR A 233 -20.84 -13.64 -0.24
C TYR A 233 -20.92 -13.77 1.29
N PRO A 234 -20.14 -14.70 1.90
CA PRO A 234 -20.16 -14.90 3.33
C PRO A 234 -19.33 -13.86 4.10
N CYS A 235 -19.77 -13.50 5.30
CA CYS A 235 -19.00 -12.75 6.30
C CYS A 235 -19.12 -13.40 7.71
N ARG A 236 -18.39 -12.87 8.70
CA ARG A 236 -18.40 -13.34 10.11
C ARG A 236 -18.18 -14.85 10.26
N ASN A 237 -16.98 -15.34 9.94
CA ASN A 237 -16.64 -16.77 10.06
C ASN A 237 -17.66 -17.68 9.37
N ASN A 238 -18.10 -17.30 8.16
CA ASN A 238 -19.13 -17.97 7.37
C ASN A 238 -20.47 -18.19 8.10
N THR A 239 -20.87 -17.27 8.99
CA THR A 239 -22.16 -17.37 9.70
C THR A 239 -23.28 -16.52 9.09
N GLU A 240 -22.94 -15.48 8.32
CA GLU A 240 -23.88 -14.60 7.63
C GLU A 240 -23.55 -14.51 6.13
N LEU A 241 -24.57 -14.43 5.28
CA LEU A 241 -24.44 -14.10 3.85
C LEU A 241 -24.89 -12.66 3.62
N ASN A 242 -24.04 -11.88 2.97
CA ASN A 242 -24.35 -10.54 2.50
C ASN A 242 -25.00 -10.57 1.12
N PHE A 243 -26.00 -9.71 0.92
CA PHE A 243 -26.67 -9.50 -0.34
C PHE A 243 -26.58 -8.04 -0.77
N VAL A 244 -26.12 -7.79 -2.00
CA VAL A 244 -26.22 -6.50 -2.68
C VAL A 244 -26.97 -6.69 -3.98
N CYS A 245 -28.15 -6.09 -4.07
CA CYS A 245 -29.09 -6.30 -5.17
C CYS A 245 -29.22 -5.01 -5.98
N LEU A 246 -28.37 -4.86 -7.01
CA LEU A 246 -28.30 -3.71 -7.91
C LEU A 246 -29.40 -3.80 -8.97
N HIS A 247 -30.18 -2.73 -9.14
CA HIS A 247 -31.30 -2.64 -10.08
C HIS A 247 -31.56 -1.19 -10.52
N PRO A 248 -32.32 -0.95 -11.61
CA PRO A 248 -32.70 0.40 -12.01
C PRO A 248 -33.57 1.09 -10.95
N GLU A 249 -33.30 2.37 -10.65
CA GLU A 249 -34.03 3.14 -9.62
C GLU A 249 -35.55 3.20 -9.91
N ILE A 250 -35.95 3.27 -11.17
CA ILE A 250 -37.37 3.34 -11.56
C ILE A 250 -38.19 2.15 -11.05
N GLU A 251 -37.57 0.99 -10.89
CA GLU A 251 -38.23 -0.21 -10.37
C GLU A 251 -38.42 -0.18 -8.85
N SER A 252 -37.78 0.79 -8.17
CA SER A 252 -37.94 1.03 -6.75
C SER A 252 -38.37 2.45 -6.35
N ALA A 253 -38.73 3.29 -7.32
CA ALA A 253 -39.01 4.73 -7.17
C ALA A 253 -40.20 5.14 -6.27
N GLY A 254 -40.87 4.20 -5.59
CA GLY A 254 -41.97 4.47 -4.64
C GLY A 254 -41.53 4.67 -3.18
N SER A 255 -40.25 4.43 -2.85
CA SER A 255 -39.74 4.49 -1.48
C SER A 255 -39.18 5.88 -1.16
N LYS A 256 -39.70 6.56 -0.12
CA LYS A 256 -39.28 7.92 0.25
C LYS A 256 -37.86 7.94 0.83
N GLU A 257 -37.06 8.93 0.43
CA GLU A 257 -35.80 9.28 1.11
C GLU A 257 -36.10 9.83 2.51
N GLY A 258 -35.56 9.15 3.52
CA GLY A 258 -35.67 9.54 4.93
C GLY A 258 -34.90 8.57 5.81
N TRP A 259 -34.74 8.90 7.10
CA TRP A 259 -33.93 8.17 8.08
C TRP A 259 -34.28 6.67 8.24
N ASN A 260 -35.34 6.20 7.58
CA ASN A 260 -35.84 4.83 7.57
C ASN A 260 -35.97 4.32 6.11
N ASN A 261 -34.85 4.24 5.37
CA ASN A 261 -34.74 3.71 3.99
C ASN A 261 -35.06 2.19 3.89
N SER A 262 -36.21 1.77 4.41
CA SER A 262 -36.72 0.39 4.35
C SER A 262 -37.44 0.15 3.03
N ALA A 263 -37.16 -0.97 2.38
CA ALA A 263 -37.97 -1.48 1.27
C ALA A 263 -38.68 -2.76 1.69
N SER A 264 -39.83 -3.04 1.06
CA SER A 264 -40.57 -4.25 1.37
C SER A 264 -39.91 -5.47 0.73
N ARG A 265 -40.04 -6.62 1.39
CA ARG A 265 -39.60 -7.90 0.81
C ARG A 265 -40.32 -8.20 -0.51
N GLN A 266 -41.59 -7.80 -0.61
CA GLN A 266 -42.37 -7.98 -1.83
C GLN A 266 -41.77 -7.21 -3.02
N GLN A 267 -41.32 -5.98 -2.80
CA GLN A 267 -40.67 -5.18 -3.84
C GLN A 267 -39.35 -5.83 -4.31
N LEU A 268 -38.54 -6.32 -3.37
CA LEU A 268 -37.33 -7.09 -3.67
C LEU A 268 -37.65 -8.31 -4.55
N LEU A 269 -38.66 -9.09 -4.20
CA LEU A 269 -39.04 -10.29 -4.97
C LEU A 269 -39.58 -9.94 -6.36
N THR A 270 -40.30 -8.83 -6.50
CA THR A 270 -40.77 -8.34 -7.82
C THR A 270 -39.62 -7.91 -8.71
N VAL A 271 -38.61 -7.22 -8.17
CA VAL A 271 -37.43 -6.80 -8.96
C VAL A 271 -36.57 -8.00 -9.40
N TYR A 272 -36.62 -9.13 -8.71
CA TYR A 272 -35.81 -10.31 -9.03
C TYR A 272 -36.65 -11.52 -9.44
N ASP A 273 -37.83 -11.29 -10.03
CA ASP A 273 -38.78 -12.34 -10.42
C ASP A 273 -38.26 -13.26 -11.55
N GLU A 274 -37.40 -12.74 -12.43
CA GLU A 274 -36.76 -13.49 -13.52
C GLU A 274 -35.67 -14.46 -13.07
N TYR A 275 -35.26 -14.40 -11.79
CA TYR A 275 -34.21 -15.26 -11.26
C TYR A 275 -34.74 -16.66 -10.92
N CYS A 276 -33.84 -17.64 -10.92
CA CYS A 276 -34.16 -19.02 -10.60
C CYS A 276 -34.80 -19.18 -9.22
N GLU A 277 -35.55 -20.26 -9.04
CA GLU A 277 -36.36 -20.48 -7.83
C GLU A 277 -35.52 -20.44 -6.54
N GLY A 278 -34.29 -20.98 -6.57
CA GLY A 278 -33.38 -20.93 -5.42
C GLY A 278 -33.06 -19.50 -4.98
N ILE A 279 -32.83 -18.57 -5.92
CA ILE A 279 -32.54 -17.17 -5.60
C ILE A 279 -33.79 -16.46 -5.05
N LYS A 280 -34.96 -16.67 -5.64
CA LYS A 280 -36.20 -16.08 -5.10
C LYS A 280 -36.49 -16.56 -3.68
N VAL A 281 -36.26 -17.84 -3.39
CA VAL A 281 -36.38 -18.39 -2.03
C VAL A 281 -35.35 -17.74 -1.10
N LEU A 282 -34.09 -17.59 -1.52
CA LEU A 282 -33.07 -16.86 -0.75
C LEU A 282 -33.49 -15.42 -0.40
N LEU A 283 -33.93 -14.65 -1.39
CA LEU A 283 -34.36 -13.27 -1.19
C LEU A 283 -35.57 -13.19 -0.25
N SER A 284 -36.44 -14.22 -0.22
CA SER A 284 -37.57 -14.29 0.70
C SER A 284 -37.18 -14.52 2.17
N MET A 285 -35.96 -15.00 2.44
CA MET A 285 -35.42 -15.19 3.79
C MET A 285 -34.97 -13.87 4.43
N ALA A 286 -34.84 -12.78 3.66
CA ALA A 286 -34.44 -11.49 4.17
C ALA A 286 -35.41 -10.99 5.25
N ASP A 287 -34.90 -10.67 6.45
CA ASP A 287 -35.71 -9.98 7.45
C ASP A 287 -36.08 -8.59 6.92
N GLU A 288 -37.38 -8.32 6.83
CA GLU A 288 -37.89 -7.08 6.25
C GLU A 288 -37.40 -5.84 7.03
N SER A 289 -37.18 -5.98 8.34
CA SER A 289 -36.63 -4.92 9.18
C SER A 289 -35.16 -4.58 8.84
N SER A 290 -34.45 -5.50 8.18
CA SER A 290 -33.04 -5.38 7.81
C SER A 290 -32.82 -4.86 6.38
N ILE A 291 -33.83 -4.95 5.50
CA ILE A 291 -33.71 -4.54 4.10
C ILE A 291 -33.53 -3.02 4.04
N ARG A 292 -32.44 -2.58 3.42
CA ARG A 292 -32.16 -1.16 3.16
C ARG A 292 -32.07 -0.90 1.67
N LEU A 293 -32.73 0.17 1.22
CA LEU A 293 -32.65 0.63 -0.16
C LEU A 293 -31.72 1.85 -0.23
N TRP A 294 -30.67 1.73 -1.03
CA TRP A 294 -29.67 2.77 -1.24
C TRP A 294 -29.74 3.26 -2.67
N LYS A 295 -29.97 4.56 -2.85
CA LYS A 295 -29.79 5.19 -4.17
C LYS A 295 -28.32 5.31 -4.47
N LEU A 296 -27.96 4.98 -5.71
CA LEU A 296 -26.59 5.09 -6.17
C LEU A 296 -26.35 6.51 -6.66
N LEU A 297 -25.51 7.22 -5.93
CA LEU A 297 -25.10 8.59 -6.24
C LEU A 297 -23.76 8.53 -6.96
N ASP A 298 -23.70 9.13 -8.16
CA ASP A 298 -22.44 9.43 -8.82
C ASP A 298 -22.15 10.92 -8.67
N ARG A 299 -20.88 11.28 -8.81
CA ARG A 299 -20.43 12.67 -8.77
C ARG A 299 -19.16 12.84 -9.57
N PRO A 300 -19.08 13.81 -10.49
CA PRO A 300 -17.87 14.07 -11.24
C PRO A 300 -16.66 14.31 -10.31
N SER A 301 -15.46 14.02 -10.82
CA SER A 301 -14.22 14.27 -10.08
C SER A 301 -14.15 15.74 -9.64
N LEU A 302 -13.80 15.95 -8.37
CA LEU A 302 -13.67 17.29 -7.81
C LEU A 302 -12.43 17.98 -8.39
N PRO A 303 -12.43 19.31 -8.63
CA PRO A 303 -11.25 19.99 -9.16
C PRO A 303 -10.05 19.98 -8.20
N THR A 304 -10.31 19.90 -6.90
CA THR A 304 -9.31 19.79 -5.84
C THR A 304 -9.90 19.05 -4.64
N TRP A 305 -9.05 18.44 -3.83
CA TRP A 305 -9.43 17.88 -2.53
C TRP A 305 -8.87 18.68 -1.36
N ILE A 306 -8.11 19.74 -1.64
CA ILE A 306 -7.34 20.49 -0.66
C ILE A 306 -7.65 21.98 -0.76
N ASN A 307 -7.56 22.66 0.38
CA ASN A 307 -7.61 24.11 0.48
C ASN A 307 -6.78 24.50 1.72
N ASN A 308 -5.63 25.14 1.49
CA ASN A 308 -4.69 25.54 2.54
C ASN A 308 -4.41 24.39 3.55
N LYS A 309 -4.87 24.49 4.80
CA LYS A 309 -4.66 23.47 5.85
C LYS A 309 -5.82 22.48 6.02
N ALA A 310 -6.69 22.38 5.03
CA ALA A 310 -7.82 21.47 5.01
C ALA A 310 -7.80 20.52 3.80
N ALA A 311 -8.21 19.26 3.99
CA ALA A 311 -8.33 18.27 2.92
C ALA A 311 -9.54 17.35 3.07
N LEU A 312 -10.03 16.82 1.95
CA LEU A 312 -11.10 15.82 1.86
C LEU A 312 -10.51 14.41 1.66
N LEU A 313 -11.19 13.39 2.17
CA LEU A 313 -10.85 11.98 1.96
C LEU A 313 -12.09 11.07 1.91
N GLY A 314 -11.92 9.85 1.39
CA GLY A 314 -13.01 8.90 1.19
C GLY A 314 -14.14 9.47 0.33
N ASP A 315 -15.38 9.09 0.62
CA ASP A 315 -16.56 9.54 -0.16
C ASP A 315 -16.78 11.07 -0.15
N ALA A 316 -16.14 11.80 0.77
CA ALA A 316 -16.13 13.27 0.76
C ALA A 316 -15.33 13.84 -0.42
N ALA A 317 -14.27 13.14 -0.84
CA ALA A 317 -13.42 13.47 -1.98
C ALA A 317 -13.84 12.72 -3.26
N HIS A 318 -14.01 11.39 -3.17
CA HIS A 318 -14.17 10.49 -4.31
C HIS A 318 -15.23 9.42 -4.03
N PRO A 319 -16.54 9.74 -4.11
CA PRO A 319 -17.59 8.75 -3.88
C PRO A 319 -17.62 7.69 -5.00
N PHE A 320 -17.82 6.42 -4.62
CA PHE A 320 -17.84 5.29 -5.57
C PHE A 320 -19.23 4.70 -5.75
N LEU A 321 -19.57 4.39 -7.01
CA LEU A 321 -20.62 3.41 -7.29
C LEU A 321 -20.18 2.02 -6.77
N PRO A 322 -21.07 1.19 -6.20
CA PRO A 322 -20.71 -0.04 -5.52
C PRO A 322 -20.45 -1.23 -6.45
N TYR A 323 -20.09 -1.01 -7.72
CA TYR A 323 -19.86 -2.08 -8.69
C TYR A 323 -18.52 -2.81 -8.50
N GLN A 324 -17.53 -2.14 -7.90
CA GLN A 324 -16.16 -2.66 -7.78
C GLN A 324 -15.71 -2.92 -6.33
N GLY A 325 -16.53 -2.60 -5.33
CA GLY A 325 -16.21 -2.84 -3.91
C GLY A 325 -15.04 -2.01 -3.35
N GLN A 326 -14.56 -0.99 -4.06
CA GLN A 326 -13.34 -0.24 -3.72
C GLN A 326 -13.53 1.05 -2.91
N GLY A 327 -14.74 1.54 -2.66
CA GLY A 327 -14.94 2.83 -1.98
C GLY A 327 -14.28 2.89 -0.60
N GLY A 328 -14.60 1.95 0.29
CA GLY A 328 -13.95 1.88 1.60
C GLY A 328 -12.46 1.54 1.53
N ALA A 329 -12.04 0.79 0.50
CA ALA A 329 -10.64 0.49 0.26
C ALA A 329 -9.82 1.75 -0.08
N GLN A 330 -10.32 2.62 -0.97
CA GLN A 330 -9.69 3.88 -1.31
C GLN A 330 -9.67 4.86 -0.13
N ALA A 331 -10.69 4.84 0.73
CA ALA A 331 -10.70 5.63 1.97
C ALA A 331 -9.62 5.18 2.98
N ILE A 332 -9.30 3.87 3.04
CA ILE A 332 -8.18 3.35 3.85
C ILE A 332 -6.83 3.76 3.22
N GLU A 333 -6.69 3.69 1.90
CA GLU A 333 -5.50 4.17 1.18
C GLU A 333 -5.24 5.66 1.46
N ASP A 334 -6.28 6.49 1.52
CA ASP A 334 -6.15 7.91 1.87
C ASP A 334 -5.55 8.11 3.25
N GLY A 335 -6.07 7.39 4.25
CA GLY A 335 -5.57 7.47 5.62
C GLY A 335 -4.10 7.04 5.71
N ALA A 336 -3.74 5.94 5.05
CA ALA A 336 -2.36 5.44 5.02
C ALA A 336 -1.39 6.42 4.34
N ALA A 337 -1.80 7.04 3.24
CA ALA A 337 -1.01 8.06 2.54
C ALA A 337 -0.81 9.31 3.41
N LEU A 338 -1.84 9.78 4.12
CA LEU A 338 -1.72 10.89 5.06
C LEU A 338 -0.70 10.57 6.18
N GLY A 339 -0.73 9.37 6.76
CA GLY A 339 0.26 8.99 7.76
C GLY A 339 1.70 8.97 7.24
N ALA A 340 1.90 8.58 5.97
CA ALA A 340 3.22 8.57 5.34
C ALA A 340 3.74 9.99 5.02
N LEU A 341 2.84 10.92 4.66
CA LEU A 341 3.17 12.29 4.27
C LEU A 341 3.34 13.25 5.45
N PHE A 342 2.83 12.86 6.62
CA PHE A 342 2.91 13.64 7.85
C PHE A 342 3.66 12.85 8.93
N PRO A 343 4.97 12.60 8.77
CA PRO A 343 5.78 12.07 9.87
C PRO A 343 5.91 13.10 11.00
N LEU A 344 6.26 12.64 12.21
CA LEU A 344 6.61 13.54 13.31
C LEU A 344 7.72 14.51 12.88
N GLY A 345 7.55 15.79 13.17
CA GLY A 345 8.50 16.84 12.80
C GLY A 345 7.94 17.85 11.79
N VAL A 346 6.87 17.50 11.08
CA VAL A 346 6.16 18.45 10.21
C VAL A 346 5.61 19.62 11.02
N THR A 347 5.93 20.83 10.59
CA THR A 347 5.47 22.08 11.18
C THR A 347 4.11 22.49 10.61
N PRO A 348 3.30 23.28 11.35
CA PRO A 348 2.02 23.79 10.84
C PRO A 348 2.12 24.60 9.54
N SER A 349 3.28 25.18 9.22
CA SER A 349 3.54 25.90 7.97
C SER A 349 3.75 24.99 6.76
N GLU A 350 4.23 23.76 6.96
CA GLU A 350 4.43 22.78 5.89
C GLU A 350 3.13 22.05 5.49
N VAL A 351 2.07 22.14 6.30
CA VAL A 351 0.80 21.42 6.08
C VAL A 351 0.25 21.61 4.65
N PRO A 352 0.16 22.83 4.08
CA PRO A 352 -0.38 23.00 2.73
C PRO A 352 0.42 22.24 1.67
N GLU A 353 1.75 22.33 1.71
CA GLU A 353 2.65 21.62 0.79
C GLU A 353 2.51 20.09 0.93
N ARG A 354 2.42 19.57 2.17
CA ARG A 354 2.17 18.14 2.39
C ARG A 354 0.81 17.69 1.84
N LEU A 355 -0.21 18.54 1.90
CA LEU A 355 -1.53 18.25 1.32
C LEU A 355 -1.52 18.26 -0.22
N GLU A 356 -0.67 19.08 -0.85
CA GLU A 356 -0.43 18.99 -2.30
C GLU A 356 0.18 17.63 -2.69
N LEU A 357 1.14 17.13 -1.90
CA LEU A 357 1.68 15.78 -2.09
C LEU A 357 0.59 14.71 -1.89
N TYR A 358 -0.32 14.87 -0.92
CA TYR A 358 -1.45 13.97 -0.72
C TYR A 358 -2.34 13.90 -1.95
N MET A 359 -2.69 15.05 -2.53
CA MET A 359 -3.46 15.11 -3.77
C MET A 359 -2.69 14.43 -4.92
N LYS A 360 -1.38 14.68 -5.07
CA LYS A 360 -0.53 14.02 -6.07
C LYS A 360 -0.50 12.48 -5.92
N CYS A 361 -0.51 11.98 -4.69
CA CYS A 361 -0.49 10.54 -4.41
C CYS A 361 -1.82 9.85 -4.74
N ARG A 362 -2.94 10.53 -4.51
CA ARG A 362 -4.25 9.90 -4.40
C ARG A 362 -5.24 10.29 -5.49
N TYR A 363 -5.16 11.50 -6.02
CA TYR A 363 -6.15 12.07 -6.93
C TYR A 363 -6.33 11.24 -8.20
N ASP A 364 -5.25 11.04 -8.96
CA ASP A 364 -5.29 10.28 -10.22
C ASP A 364 -5.67 8.82 -9.97
N ARG A 365 -5.14 8.24 -8.89
CA ARG A 365 -5.42 6.85 -8.51
C ARG A 365 -6.89 6.64 -8.15
N ALA A 366 -7.44 7.41 -7.23
CA ALA A 366 -8.84 7.26 -6.85
C ALA A 366 -9.77 7.57 -8.03
N THR A 367 -9.44 8.58 -8.84
CA THR A 367 -10.19 8.91 -10.06
C THR A 367 -10.16 7.77 -11.07
N LEU A 368 -9.02 7.14 -11.30
CA LEU A 368 -8.90 5.95 -12.15
C LEU A 368 -9.79 4.81 -11.67
N VAL A 369 -9.73 4.46 -10.38
CA VAL A 369 -10.57 3.40 -9.80
C VAL A 369 -12.05 3.80 -9.85
N GLN A 370 -12.38 5.07 -9.64
CA GLN A 370 -13.75 5.59 -9.73
C GLN A 370 -14.29 5.42 -11.15
N ASN A 371 -13.49 5.73 -12.17
CA ASN A 371 -13.82 5.55 -13.57
C ASN A 371 -14.00 4.08 -13.95
N PHE A 372 -13.20 3.16 -13.41
CA PHE A 372 -13.46 1.71 -13.55
C PHE A 372 -14.80 1.30 -12.94
N SER A 373 -15.18 1.90 -11.80
CA SER A 373 -16.49 1.64 -11.19
C SER A 373 -17.65 2.18 -12.03
N ARG A 374 -17.47 3.36 -12.66
CA ARG A 374 -18.43 3.93 -13.63
C ARG A 374 -18.55 3.07 -14.88
N ALA A 375 -17.43 2.62 -15.45
CA ALA A 375 -17.44 1.77 -16.63
C ALA A 375 -18.19 0.44 -16.39
N ALA A 376 -18.04 -0.12 -15.18
CA ALA A 376 -18.74 -1.33 -14.74
C ALA A 376 -20.21 -1.11 -14.35
N ALA A 377 -20.70 0.14 -14.31
CA ALA A 377 -22.10 0.42 -14.09
C ALA A 377 -22.96 -0.07 -15.27
N PHE A 378 -24.24 -0.29 -15.01
CA PHE A 378 -25.19 -0.60 -16.08
C PHE A 378 -25.53 0.67 -16.85
N LYS A 379 -25.64 0.56 -18.18
CA LYS A 379 -26.28 1.58 -19.00
C LYS A 379 -27.79 1.33 -18.96
N HIS A 380 -28.54 2.21 -18.31
CA HIS A 380 -29.99 2.09 -18.10
C HIS A 380 -30.79 2.85 -19.17
N SER A 381 -30.22 3.89 -19.78
CA SER A 381 -30.77 4.64 -20.92
C SER A 381 -29.67 5.06 -21.90
N ASP A 382 -30.04 5.44 -23.14
CA ASP A 382 -29.07 5.96 -24.12
C ASP A 382 -28.42 7.28 -23.68
N ASP A 383 -29.08 8.03 -22.79
CA ASP A 383 -28.68 9.33 -22.25
C ASP A 383 -27.78 9.22 -21.00
N ASP A 384 -27.50 8.01 -20.51
CA ASP A 384 -26.60 7.83 -19.35
C ASP A 384 -25.14 8.06 -19.75
N ASP A 385 -24.47 8.98 -19.05
CA ASP A 385 -23.05 9.33 -19.26
C ASP A 385 -22.07 8.25 -18.74
N VAL A 386 -22.56 7.20 -18.06
CA VAL A 386 -21.74 6.16 -17.41
C VAL A 386 -22.28 4.74 -17.67
N GLY A 387 -21.40 3.75 -17.68
CA GLY A 387 -21.73 2.33 -17.79
C GLY A 387 -21.62 1.70 -19.18
N GLY A 388 -21.79 0.38 -19.26
CA GLY A 388 -21.86 -0.38 -20.53
C GLY A 388 -20.52 -0.72 -21.19
N ILE A 389 -19.39 -0.51 -20.50
CA ILE A 389 -18.06 -0.86 -20.99
C ILE A 389 -17.56 -2.10 -20.23
N SER A 390 -17.32 -3.20 -20.96
CA SER A 390 -16.70 -4.40 -20.38
C SER A 390 -15.25 -4.08 -20.00
N THR A 391 -14.99 -3.88 -18.72
CA THR A 391 -13.64 -3.71 -18.18
C THR A 391 -13.00 -5.09 -18.00
N ASP A 392 -11.76 -5.29 -18.46
CA ASP A 392 -11.01 -6.52 -18.17
C ASP A 392 -10.83 -6.67 -16.64
N PRO A 393 -11.43 -7.70 -16.00
CA PRO A 393 -11.30 -7.91 -14.57
C PRO A 393 -9.85 -8.15 -14.14
N LEU A 394 -8.98 -8.62 -15.04
CA LEU A 394 -7.57 -8.86 -14.75
C LEU A 394 -6.77 -7.54 -14.70
N GLU A 395 -7.05 -6.58 -15.58
CA GLU A 395 -6.46 -5.24 -15.54
C GLU A 395 -6.84 -4.50 -14.26
N PHE A 396 -8.13 -4.53 -13.89
CA PHE A 396 -8.61 -3.95 -12.65
C PHE A 396 -7.93 -4.57 -11.42
N SER A 397 -7.80 -5.89 -11.38
CA SER A 397 -7.13 -6.59 -10.26
C SER A 397 -5.65 -6.19 -10.16
N LYS A 398 -4.94 -6.04 -11.29
CA LYS A 398 -3.52 -5.62 -11.31
C LYS A 398 -3.32 -4.22 -10.77
N ILE A 399 -4.15 -3.26 -11.18
CA ILE A 399 -4.06 -1.85 -10.75
C ILE A 399 -4.36 -1.72 -9.25
N ASN A 400 -5.32 -2.50 -8.76
CA ASN A 400 -5.73 -2.43 -7.37
C ASN A 400 -4.82 -3.23 -6.46
N PHE A 401 -4.74 -4.55 -6.63
CA PHE A 401 -4.15 -5.48 -5.65
C PHE A 401 -2.64 -5.31 -5.51
N GLY A 402 -1.98 -4.82 -6.56
CA GLY A 402 -0.54 -4.62 -6.61
C GLY A 402 -0.05 -3.28 -6.11
N HIS A 403 -0.85 -2.48 -5.40
CA HIS A 403 -0.43 -1.15 -4.91
C HIS A 403 -0.38 -1.09 -3.38
N ASP A 404 0.59 -0.34 -2.85
CA ASP A 404 0.67 0.05 -1.44
C ASP A 404 0.69 1.59 -1.36
N ALA A 405 -0.36 2.17 -0.79
CA ALA A 405 -0.53 3.62 -0.75
C ALA A 405 0.42 4.31 0.23
N HIS A 406 0.86 3.61 1.28
CA HIS A 406 1.81 4.16 2.26
C HIS A 406 3.19 4.25 1.64
N ASP A 407 3.70 3.16 1.08
CA ASP A 407 5.05 3.13 0.47
C ASP A 407 5.15 4.09 -0.72
N ASN A 408 4.11 4.17 -1.55
CA ASN A 408 4.05 5.11 -2.66
C ASN A 408 4.09 6.58 -2.18
N ALA A 409 3.31 6.91 -1.15
CA ALA A 409 3.28 8.26 -0.60
C ALA A 409 4.61 8.63 0.09
N GLN A 410 5.21 7.69 0.82
CA GLN A 410 6.53 7.87 1.42
C GLN A 410 7.61 8.10 0.37
N ALA A 411 7.59 7.35 -0.75
CA ALA A 411 8.52 7.57 -1.85
C ALA A 411 8.36 8.98 -2.44
N ILE A 412 7.12 9.44 -2.67
CA ILE A 412 6.85 10.80 -3.16
C ILE A 412 7.38 11.86 -2.19
N LEU A 413 7.15 11.68 -0.88
CA LEU A 413 7.68 12.57 0.16
C LEU A 413 9.20 12.67 0.10
N LEU A 414 9.89 11.53 0.11
CA LEU A 414 11.36 11.50 0.15
C LEU A 414 11.97 12.18 -1.07
N ASN A 415 11.38 12.01 -2.25
CA ASN A 415 11.86 12.68 -3.46
C ASN A 415 11.61 14.18 -3.44
N HIS A 416 10.46 14.61 -2.91
CA HIS A 416 10.18 16.04 -2.73
C HIS A 416 11.15 16.67 -1.70
N LEU A 417 11.41 16.01 -0.57
CA LEU A 417 12.42 16.45 0.39
C LEU A 417 13.82 16.50 -0.23
N ALA A 418 14.15 15.57 -1.13
CA ALA A 418 15.41 15.57 -1.85
C ALA A 418 15.51 16.74 -2.86
N SER A 419 14.41 17.18 -3.48
CA SER A 419 14.41 18.33 -4.40
C SER A 419 14.56 19.66 -3.69
N GLU A 420 14.04 19.78 -2.46
CA GLU A 420 14.18 20.96 -1.60
C GLU A 420 15.50 21.00 -0.82
N ALA A 421 16.31 19.93 -0.88
CA ALA A 421 17.55 19.84 -0.14
C ALA A 421 18.52 20.97 -0.54
N ALA A 422 19.07 21.67 0.45
CA ALA A 422 19.82 22.92 0.31
C ALA A 422 21.13 22.86 -0.51
N VAL A 423 21.51 21.71 -1.08
CA VAL A 423 22.83 21.52 -1.71
C VAL A 423 22.71 20.80 -3.06
N VAL A 424 23.14 21.49 -4.11
CA VAL A 424 23.47 20.89 -5.42
C VAL A 424 24.83 20.19 -5.30
N PRO A 425 25.00 18.97 -5.83
CA PRO A 425 26.31 18.35 -5.93
C PRO A 425 27.28 19.29 -6.68
N VAL A 426 28.26 19.84 -5.98
CA VAL A 426 29.32 20.63 -6.62
C VAL A 426 30.22 19.65 -7.36
N SER A 427 30.16 19.66 -8.69
CA SER A 427 31.13 18.93 -9.52
C SER A 427 32.54 19.36 -9.15
N GLY A 428 33.44 18.41 -8.96
CA GLY A 428 34.78 18.65 -8.43
C GLY A 428 35.56 19.67 -9.26
N ILE A 429 35.91 20.80 -8.64
CA ILE A 429 36.82 21.81 -9.21
C ILE A 429 38.27 21.29 -9.43
N PHE A 430 38.55 20.05 -9.00
CA PHE A 430 39.86 19.40 -9.02
C PHE A 430 40.08 18.47 -10.22
N GLY A 431 39.11 18.37 -11.15
CA GLY A 431 39.18 17.48 -12.30
C GLY A 431 38.66 16.06 -12.02
N PRO A 432 38.72 15.14 -12.99
CA PRO A 432 38.16 13.78 -12.84
C PRO A 432 38.97 12.97 -11.82
N LEU A 433 38.29 12.36 -10.83
CA LEU A 433 38.96 11.43 -9.95
C LEU A 433 39.21 10.09 -10.66
N PRO A 434 40.43 9.52 -10.55
CA PRO A 434 40.72 8.19 -11.06
C PRO A 434 39.92 7.15 -10.28
N GLY A 435 39.38 6.16 -10.99
CA GLY A 435 38.53 5.14 -10.41
C GLY A 435 38.49 3.87 -11.25
N PRO A 436 37.43 3.05 -11.09
CA PRO A 436 37.27 1.81 -11.85
C PRO A 436 37.04 2.04 -13.35
N THR A 437 36.36 3.13 -13.70
CA THR A 437 35.92 3.40 -15.08
C THR A 437 36.81 4.40 -15.81
N GLN A 438 37.67 5.14 -15.11
CA GLN A 438 38.49 6.20 -15.70
C GLN A 438 39.81 6.44 -14.95
N ASP A 439 40.80 7.03 -15.63
CA ASP A 439 42.02 7.56 -15.00
C ASP A 439 41.90 9.05 -14.62
N ALA A 440 42.98 9.62 -14.06
CA ALA A 440 43.03 11.02 -13.62
C ALA A 440 42.99 12.05 -14.78
N PHE A 441 43.00 11.57 -16.03
CA PHE A 441 42.85 12.38 -17.23
C PHE A 441 41.46 12.19 -17.88
N GLY A 442 40.57 11.40 -17.26
CA GLY A 442 39.24 11.09 -17.78
C GLY A 442 39.25 10.03 -18.88
N ASN A 443 40.38 9.35 -19.14
CA ASN A 443 40.40 8.28 -20.13
C ASN A 443 39.72 7.03 -19.56
N PRO A 444 38.87 6.33 -20.33
CA PRO A 444 38.24 5.10 -19.89
C PRO A 444 39.27 4.03 -19.48
N ARG A 445 38.97 3.29 -18.40
CA ARG A 445 39.74 2.11 -17.98
C ARG A 445 38.98 0.83 -18.30
N SER A 446 39.70 -0.20 -18.74
CA SER A 446 39.18 -1.56 -18.69
C SER A 446 39.16 -2.03 -17.24
N MET A 447 38.09 -2.72 -16.84
CA MET A 447 37.99 -3.27 -15.49
C MET A 447 39.18 -4.22 -15.24
N PRO A 448 39.98 -3.99 -14.18
CA PRO A 448 41.16 -4.81 -13.94
C PRO A 448 40.78 -6.25 -13.55
N GLN A 449 41.63 -7.22 -13.91
CA GLN A 449 41.49 -8.62 -13.51
C GLN A 449 41.85 -8.82 -12.03
N SER A 450 40.96 -8.40 -11.11
CA SER A 450 41.10 -8.68 -9.67
C SER A 450 40.67 -10.11 -9.32
N SER A 451 41.21 -10.69 -8.23
CA SER A 451 40.51 -11.79 -7.55
C SER A 451 39.36 -11.21 -6.73
N TYR A 452 38.29 -11.98 -6.62
CA TYR A 452 37.12 -11.58 -5.88
C TYR A 452 36.55 -12.76 -5.11
N PHE A 453 35.90 -12.41 -4.00
CA PHE A 453 35.08 -13.28 -3.19
C PHE A 453 33.70 -12.63 -3.12
N THR A 454 32.65 -13.35 -3.47
CA THR A 454 31.27 -12.86 -3.39
C THR A 454 30.43 -13.78 -2.53
N SER A 455 29.82 -13.26 -1.47
CA SER A 455 28.74 -13.93 -0.74
C SER A 455 27.43 -13.22 -1.02
N TYR A 456 26.33 -13.95 -1.19
CA TYR A 456 25.06 -13.34 -1.57
C TYR A 456 23.85 -14.06 -0.95
N VAL A 457 22.77 -13.30 -0.80
CA VAL A 457 21.42 -13.80 -0.53
C VAL A 457 20.48 -13.18 -1.55
N THR A 458 19.93 -14.00 -2.42
CA THR A 458 18.87 -13.65 -3.37
C THR A 458 17.54 -14.06 -2.75
N PHE A 459 16.60 -13.13 -2.69
CA PHE A 459 15.34 -13.32 -1.99
C PHE A 459 14.18 -12.63 -2.69
N LYS A 460 12.99 -13.14 -2.43
CA LYS A 460 11.72 -12.56 -2.84
C LYS A 460 11.20 -11.63 -1.74
N THR A 461 10.66 -10.50 -2.13
CA THR A 461 10.05 -9.51 -1.24
C THR A 461 8.97 -8.69 -1.96
N HIS A 462 8.38 -7.72 -1.27
CA HIS A 462 7.27 -6.89 -1.75
C HIS A 462 7.75 -5.95 -2.88
N LEU A 463 7.15 -6.08 -4.06
CA LEU A 463 7.49 -5.26 -5.22
C LEU A 463 7.29 -3.76 -4.94
N ASN A 464 6.22 -3.39 -4.24
CA ASN A 464 5.93 -1.98 -3.96
C ASN A 464 6.97 -1.33 -3.08
N TYR A 465 7.48 -2.07 -2.10
CA TYR A 465 8.55 -1.57 -1.27
C TYR A 465 9.85 -1.39 -2.08
N LEU A 466 10.22 -2.36 -2.93
CA LEU A 466 11.41 -2.24 -3.77
C LEU A 466 11.29 -1.13 -4.83
N ARG A 467 10.10 -0.86 -5.36
CA ARG A 467 9.86 0.27 -6.28
C ARG A 467 10.26 1.60 -5.69
N THR A 468 10.16 1.77 -4.37
CA THR A 468 10.59 3.02 -3.72
C THR A 468 12.08 3.29 -3.93
N PHE A 469 12.91 2.28 -4.23
CA PHE A 469 14.35 2.42 -4.45
C PHE A 469 14.72 2.87 -5.87
N LEU A 470 13.76 2.89 -6.79
CA LEU A 470 13.96 3.44 -8.12
C LEU A 470 13.90 4.98 -8.08
N PRO A 471 14.74 5.71 -8.83
CA PRO A 471 14.64 7.15 -8.93
C PRO A 471 13.30 7.56 -9.58
N LEU A 472 12.48 8.40 -8.93
CA LEU A 472 11.19 8.83 -9.50
C LEU A 472 11.34 9.66 -10.78
N THR A 473 12.48 10.29 -10.99
CA THR A 473 12.79 11.06 -12.22
C THR A 473 13.27 10.17 -13.36
N SER A 474 13.49 8.88 -13.11
CA SER A 474 13.92 7.93 -14.13
C SER A 474 12.72 7.23 -14.76
N SER A 475 12.88 6.81 -16.01
CA SER A 475 11.98 5.91 -16.72
C SER A 475 12.06 4.46 -16.21
N LEU A 476 12.81 4.18 -15.14
CA LEU A 476 13.00 2.81 -14.66
C LEU A 476 11.73 2.24 -14.02
N ARG A 477 11.46 0.97 -14.33
CA ARG A 477 10.35 0.19 -13.77
C ARG A 477 10.71 -1.28 -13.66
N PHE A 478 10.04 -1.99 -12.77
CA PHE A 478 10.09 -3.45 -12.78
C PHE A 478 9.28 -4.00 -13.97
N ALA A 479 9.86 -4.93 -14.72
CA ALA A 479 9.23 -5.56 -15.88
C ALA A 479 8.18 -6.62 -15.48
N GLN A 480 8.33 -7.23 -14.31
CA GLN A 480 7.47 -8.33 -13.87
C GLN A 480 6.10 -7.85 -13.36
N PRO A 481 5.00 -8.56 -13.70
CA PRO A 481 3.69 -8.31 -13.12
C PRO A 481 3.55 -8.90 -11.70
N GLY A 482 2.57 -8.43 -10.93
CA GLY A 482 2.24 -8.94 -9.59
C GLY A 482 2.70 -8.00 -8.47
N GLY A 483 2.69 -8.52 -7.23
CA GLY A 483 3.08 -7.79 -6.02
C GLY A 483 4.40 -8.25 -5.39
N TRP A 484 5.12 -9.17 -6.06
CA TRP A 484 6.39 -9.73 -5.60
C TRP A 484 7.55 -9.34 -6.51
N ALA A 485 8.75 -9.24 -5.94
CA ALA A 485 9.97 -8.96 -6.67
C ALA A 485 11.18 -9.63 -6.04
N THR A 486 12.20 -9.89 -6.86
CA THR A 486 13.47 -10.47 -6.45
C THR A 486 14.53 -9.39 -6.26
N ALA A 487 15.25 -9.46 -5.16
CA ALA A 487 16.44 -8.66 -4.89
C ALA A 487 17.58 -9.56 -4.41
N THR A 488 18.81 -9.10 -4.60
CA THR A 488 20.00 -9.74 -4.03
C THR A 488 20.74 -8.73 -3.18
N LEU A 489 21.10 -9.16 -1.97
CA LEU A 489 22.11 -8.49 -1.19
C LEU A 489 23.42 -9.27 -1.32
N ALA A 490 24.46 -8.64 -1.86
CA ALA A 490 25.74 -9.31 -2.12
C ALA A 490 26.91 -8.50 -1.57
N LEU A 491 27.81 -9.18 -0.87
CA LEU A 491 29.12 -8.66 -0.51
C LEU A 491 30.15 -9.20 -1.47
N THR A 492 30.86 -8.30 -2.13
CA THR A 492 32.01 -8.62 -2.98
C THR A 492 33.26 -7.99 -2.39
N LYS A 493 34.26 -8.82 -2.06
CA LYS A 493 35.60 -8.39 -1.68
C LYS A 493 36.50 -8.39 -2.90
N HIS A 494 36.93 -7.21 -3.32
CA HIS A 494 37.90 -7.03 -4.40
C HIS A 494 39.31 -7.04 -3.83
N SER A 495 40.19 -7.86 -4.39
CA SER A 495 41.59 -7.92 -3.98
C SER A 495 42.54 -7.52 -5.09
N ASN A 496 43.68 -6.94 -4.71
CA ASN A 496 44.75 -6.52 -5.62
C ASN A 496 44.26 -5.51 -6.68
N VAL A 497 43.53 -4.47 -6.25
CA VAL A 497 42.84 -3.53 -7.14
C VAL A 497 43.79 -2.45 -7.67
N PRO A 498 44.18 -2.45 -8.96
CA PRO A 498 45.25 -1.59 -9.47
C PRO A 498 44.95 -0.08 -9.35
N TRP A 499 43.71 0.33 -9.59
CA TRP A 499 43.32 1.74 -9.46
C TRP A 499 43.33 2.25 -8.01
N LEU A 500 43.36 1.34 -7.05
CA LEU A 500 43.47 1.60 -5.61
C LEU A 500 44.90 1.36 -5.10
N GLY A 501 45.90 1.36 -5.99
CA GLY A 501 47.29 1.04 -5.63
C GLY A 501 47.46 -0.39 -5.12
N TYR A 502 46.73 -1.34 -5.73
CA TYR A 502 46.73 -2.77 -5.39
C TYR A 502 46.19 -3.12 -4.00
N ARG A 503 45.48 -2.20 -3.35
CA ARG A 503 44.75 -2.47 -2.11
C ARG A 503 43.48 -3.27 -2.38
N SER A 504 42.92 -3.83 -1.31
CA SER A 504 41.62 -4.50 -1.33
C SER A 504 40.55 -3.59 -0.74
N TYR A 505 39.30 -3.80 -1.16
CA TYR A 505 38.12 -3.21 -0.54
C TYR A 505 36.93 -4.16 -0.69
N SER A 506 35.94 -4.01 0.16
CA SER A 506 34.70 -4.79 0.14
C SER A 506 33.52 -3.88 -0.19
N ARG A 507 32.57 -4.40 -0.94
CA ARG A 507 31.35 -3.72 -1.37
C ARG A 507 30.15 -4.59 -1.06
N LEU A 508 29.23 -4.09 -0.25
CA LEU A 508 27.92 -4.67 0.01
C LEU A 508 26.88 -3.93 -0.84
N GLY A 509 26.39 -4.55 -1.90
CA GLY A 509 25.40 -3.97 -2.81
C GLY A 509 24.00 -4.56 -2.63
N LEU A 510 22.98 -3.70 -2.79
CA LEU A 510 21.58 -4.08 -2.95
C LEU A 510 21.22 -4.02 -4.45
N TYR A 511 20.92 -5.18 -5.03
CA TYR A 511 20.63 -5.32 -6.44
C TYR A 511 19.16 -5.74 -6.65
N LEU A 512 18.45 -4.97 -7.47
CA LEU A 512 17.06 -5.20 -7.84
C LEU A 512 17.03 -5.92 -9.20
N HIS A 513 16.30 -7.03 -9.29
CA HIS A 513 16.22 -7.83 -10.51
C HIS A 513 15.06 -7.38 -11.39
N ASN A 514 15.14 -7.65 -12.69
CA ASN A 514 14.11 -7.37 -13.69
C ASN A 514 13.70 -5.88 -13.75
N VAL A 515 14.68 -4.98 -13.62
CA VAL A 515 14.46 -3.54 -13.79
C VAL A 515 14.78 -3.16 -15.23
N GLN A 516 13.88 -2.43 -15.87
CA GLN A 516 14.01 -2.00 -17.26
C GLN A 516 13.68 -0.52 -17.41
N ASP A 517 14.16 0.07 -18.50
CA ASP A 517 13.72 1.39 -18.94
C ASP A 517 12.29 1.32 -19.52
N SER A 518 11.52 2.41 -19.37
CA SER A 518 10.20 2.57 -19.97
C SER A 518 10.25 2.52 -21.49
N ASP A 519 11.39 2.90 -22.08
CA ASP A 519 11.61 2.96 -23.52
C ASP A 519 11.85 1.58 -24.17
N GLY A 520 11.77 0.48 -23.39
CA GLY A 520 11.76 -0.88 -23.93
C GLY A 520 13.13 -1.58 -23.98
N GLY A 521 14.03 -1.24 -23.07
CA GLY A 521 15.27 -2.00 -22.86
C GLY A 521 15.01 -3.39 -22.25
N GLU A 522 15.89 -4.35 -22.49
CA GLU A 522 15.83 -5.66 -21.84
C GLU A 522 15.93 -5.51 -20.30
N PRO A 523 15.11 -6.23 -19.51
CA PRO A 523 15.21 -6.21 -18.06
C PRO A 523 16.59 -6.67 -17.60
N ASP A 524 17.20 -5.91 -16.69
CA ASP A 524 18.52 -6.20 -16.16
C ASP A 524 18.57 -5.91 -14.65
N LEU A 525 19.75 -6.11 -14.06
CA LEU A 525 20.05 -5.89 -12.66
C LEU A 525 20.36 -4.41 -12.38
N TYR A 526 19.64 -3.81 -11.43
CA TYR A 526 19.86 -2.43 -11.00
C TYR A 526 20.44 -2.37 -9.58
N CYS A 527 21.61 -1.74 -9.41
CA CYS A 527 22.19 -1.52 -8.08
C CYS A 527 21.58 -0.27 -7.43
N ALA A 528 20.73 -0.47 -6.42
CA ALA A 528 19.99 0.61 -5.76
C ALA A 528 20.81 1.37 -4.72
N ALA A 529 21.72 0.68 -4.03
CA ALA A 529 22.63 1.26 -3.04
C ALA A 529 23.84 0.34 -2.84
N ALA A 530 24.97 0.92 -2.43
CA ALA A 530 26.15 0.16 -2.03
C ALA A 530 26.79 0.73 -0.77
N PHE A 531 27.37 -0.16 0.04
CA PHE A 531 28.19 0.17 1.21
C PHE A 531 29.60 -0.34 1.00
N GLU A 532 30.61 0.48 1.28
CA GLU A 532 32.02 0.14 1.05
C GLU A 532 32.88 0.44 2.27
N ASP A 533 33.91 -0.38 2.49
CA ASP A 533 34.82 -0.29 3.64
C ASP A 533 36.07 0.57 3.37
N SER A 534 36.16 1.19 2.18
CA SER A 534 37.29 2.02 1.75
C SER A 534 36.81 3.41 1.35
N ALA A 535 37.31 4.44 2.04
CA ALA A 535 36.99 5.83 1.73
C ALA A 535 37.36 6.22 0.29
N ASP A 536 38.51 5.73 -0.20
CA ASP A 536 38.98 5.97 -1.57
C ASP A 536 38.00 5.39 -2.60
N ALA A 537 37.45 4.20 -2.34
CA ALA A 537 36.46 3.56 -3.21
C ALA A 537 35.12 4.30 -3.20
N VAL A 538 34.64 4.71 -2.02
CA VAL A 538 33.42 5.51 -1.86
C VAL A 538 33.51 6.80 -2.68
N VAL A 539 34.62 7.53 -2.58
CA VAL A 539 34.82 8.78 -3.31
C VAL A 539 34.82 8.53 -4.82
N ALA A 540 35.58 7.55 -5.31
CA ALA A 540 35.66 7.24 -6.73
C ALA A 540 34.31 6.81 -7.33
N HIS A 541 33.53 5.98 -6.61
CA HIS A 541 32.24 5.51 -7.10
C HIS A 541 31.13 6.59 -7.03
N ARG A 542 31.17 7.49 -6.04
CA ARG A 542 30.23 8.62 -5.99
C ARG A 542 30.44 9.59 -7.14
N GLU A 543 31.70 9.86 -7.53
CA GLU A 543 31.98 10.69 -8.71
C GLU A 543 31.56 10.04 -10.03
N ALA A 544 31.63 8.71 -10.13
CA ALA A 544 31.12 8.01 -11.30
C ALA A 544 29.59 8.16 -11.48
N GLY A 545 28.87 8.63 -10.45
CA GLY A 545 27.48 9.09 -10.56
C GLY A 545 26.42 8.02 -10.83
N LYS A 546 26.76 6.72 -10.71
CA LYS A 546 25.85 5.63 -11.11
C LYS A 546 24.98 5.07 -9.99
N VAL A 547 25.44 5.12 -8.74
CA VAL A 547 24.79 4.47 -7.59
C VAL A 547 25.06 5.28 -6.32
N PRO A 548 24.10 5.43 -5.39
CA PRO A 548 24.36 5.93 -4.04
C PRO A 548 25.34 5.00 -3.29
N VAL A 549 26.52 5.51 -2.92
CA VAL A 549 27.54 4.76 -2.19
C VAL A 549 27.80 5.38 -0.81
N PHE A 550 27.77 4.54 0.22
CA PHE A 550 27.98 4.90 1.61
C PHE A 550 29.21 4.19 2.16
N PHE A 551 29.88 4.79 3.13
CA PHE A 551 30.90 4.06 3.89
C PHE A 551 30.22 3.11 4.90
N ALA A 552 30.80 1.95 5.17
CA ALA A 552 30.44 1.09 6.30
C ALA A 552 31.63 0.21 6.69
N GLN A 553 31.78 -0.11 7.98
CA GLN A 553 32.66 -1.19 8.38
C GLN A 553 32.01 -2.53 8.04
N LEU A 554 32.65 -3.28 7.13
CA LEU A 554 32.22 -4.60 6.68
C LEU A 554 33.15 -5.67 7.25
N ALA A 555 32.65 -6.45 8.21
CA ALA A 555 33.40 -7.51 8.86
C ALA A 555 32.84 -8.88 8.47
N THR A 556 33.69 -9.79 8.01
CA THR A 556 33.30 -11.14 7.61
C THR A 556 33.90 -12.18 8.53
N SER A 557 33.14 -13.24 8.84
CA SER A 557 33.63 -14.45 9.49
C SER A 557 33.22 -15.67 8.68
N PHE A 558 34.13 -16.62 8.54
CA PHE A 558 33.95 -17.82 7.72
C PHE A 558 34.34 -19.07 8.51
N SER A 559 33.56 -20.14 8.33
CA SER A 559 33.84 -21.49 8.79
C SER A 559 33.53 -22.49 7.66
N PRO A 560 33.93 -23.77 7.78
CA PRO A 560 33.67 -24.77 6.73
C PRO A 560 32.18 -24.94 6.37
N THR A 561 31.26 -24.60 7.27
CA THR A 561 29.81 -24.79 7.08
C THR A 561 29.01 -23.49 7.26
N SER A 562 29.65 -22.34 7.49
CA SER A 562 28.93 -21.08 7.70
C SER A 562 29.72 -19.85 7.29
N PHE A 563 28.99 -18.80 6.95
CA PHE A 563 29.54 -17.48 6.69
C PHE A 563 28.68 -16.42 7.34
N SER A 564 29.30 -15.36 7.85
CA SER A 564 28.58 -14.19 8.34
C SER A 564 29.25 -12.90 7.91
N LEU A 565 28.42 -11.89 7.66
CA LEU A 565 28.82 -10.52 7.35
C LEU A 565 28.10 -9.58 8.30
N SER A 566 28.86 -8.74 9.00
CA SER A 566 28.35 -7.61 9.75
C SER A 566 28.68 -6.30 9.03
N ALA A 567 27.66 -5.50 8.77
CA ALA A 567 27.79 -4.12 8.30
C ALA A 567 27.44 -3.16 9.43
N SER A 568 28.32 -2.20 9.68
CA SER A 568 28.16 -1.22 10.76
C SER A 568 28.64 0.18 10.37
N TRP A 569 28.18 1.18 11.11
CA TRP A 569 28.66 2.57 11.02
C TRP A 569 29.19 3.02 12.37
N GLU A 570 30.50 3.26 12.45
CA GLU A 570 31.19 3.59 13.70
C GLU A 570 30.96 2.54 14.80
N GLY A 571 30.90 1.26 14.39
CA GLY A 571 30.63 0.12 15.27
C GLY A 571 29.15 -0.09 15.61
N ARG A 572 28.25 0.79 15.17
CA ARG A 572 26.80 0.63 15.35
C ARG A 572 26.25 -0.31 14.26
N PRO A 573 25.55 -1.39 14.62
CA PRO A 573 25.10 -2.38 13.66
C PRO A 573 24.04 -1.80 12.72
N ILE A 574 24.20 -2.03 11.42
CA ILE A 574 23.19 -1.74 10.39
C ILE A 574 22.48 -3.04 10.01
N LEU A 575 23.28 -4.05 9.66
CA LEU A 575 22.82 -5.34 9.13
C LEU A 575 23.81 -6.45 9.53
N LEU A 576 23.27 -7.61 9.84
CA LEU A 576 23.95 -8.89 9.91
C LEU A 576 23.35 -9.83 8.84
N MET A 577 24.20 -10.40 8.00
CA MET A 577 23.86 -11.49 7.07
C MET A 577 24.52 -12.77 7.56
N SER A 578 23.78 -13.87 7.60
CA SER A 578 24.31 -15.20 7.93
C SER A 578 23.93 -16.24 6.89
N LEU A 579 24.87 -17.10 6.54
CA LEU A 579 24.72 -18.28 5.70
C LEU A 579 25.10 -19.51 6.53
N GLU A 580 24.23 -20.51 6.58
CA GLU A 580 24.43 -21.74 7.36
C GLU A 580 24.30 -22.97 6.46
N GLY A 581 25.00 -24.05 6.82
CA GLY A 581 24.99 -25.29 6.06
C GLY A 581 25.66 -25.16 4.70
N LEU A 582 26.79 -24.46 4.61
CA LEU A 582 27.50 -24.30 3.34
C LEU A 582 28.03 -25.65 2.83
N PHE A 583 27.72 -25.98 1.57
CA PHE A 583 28.25 -27.13 0.86
C PHE A 583 28.71 -26.75 -0.55
N GLU A 584 29.73 -27.44 -1.06
CA GLU A 584 30.23 -27.20 -2.41
C GLU A 584 29.21 -27.69 -3.44
N ALA A 585 28.77 -26.78 -4.31
CA ALA A 585 27.82 -27.09 -5.37
C ALA A 585 28.53 -27.97 -6.42
N LYS A 586 27.95 -29.14 -6.73
CA LYS A 586 28.37 -29.91 -7.91
C LYS A 586 27.97 -29.11 -9.13
N SER A 587 28.82 -29.03 -10.15
CA SER A 587 28.49 -28.34 -11.41
C SER A 587 27.24 -28.95 -12.06
N SER A 588 26.07 -28.46 -11.69
CA SER A 588 24.77 -28.81 -12.26
C SER A 588 24.26 -27.62 -13.05
N GLU A 589 23.58 -27.90 -14.16
CA GLU A 589 23.10 -26.91 -15.13
C GLU A 589 21.92 -26.06 -14.63
N GLU A 590 21.46 -26.25 -13.39
CA GLU A 590 20.12 -25.77 -12.96
C GLU A 590 20.11 -24.47 -12.13
N ALA A 591 21.24 -23.97 -11.61
CA ALA A 591 21.30 -22.66 -10.96
C ALA A 591 22.63 -21.94 -11.23
N THR A 592 22.59 -20.86 -12.01
CA THR A 592 23.76 -19.99 -12.19
C THR A 592 23.93 -19.12 -10.93
N PRO A 593 25.08 -19.16 -10.24
CA PRO A 593 25.26 -18.35 -9.04
C PRO A 593 25.20 -16.86 -9.37
N PHE A 594 24.74 -16.05 -8.43
CA PHE A 594 24.66 -14.60 -8.61
C PHE A 594 26.06 -14.01 -8.88
N SER A 595 26.18 -13.22 -9.95
CA SER A 595 27.38 -12.46 -10.28
C SER A 595 27.03 -10.98 -10.41
N PRO A 596 27.59 -10.09 -9.56
CA PRO A 596 27.42 -8.66 -9.72
C PRO A 596 28.00 -8.17 -11.07
N PRO A 597 27.45 -7.10 -11.69
CA PRO A 597 27.89 -6.58 -12.99
C PRO A 597 29.35 -6.12 -13.00
N GLU A 598 29.87 -5.67 -11.85
CA GLU A 598 31.26 -5.26 -11.66
C GLU A 598 32.27 -6.42 -11.67
N VAL A 599 31.79 -7.67 -11.68
CA VAL A 599 32.62 -8.88 -11.67
C VAL A 599 32.71 -9.46 -13.08
N THR A 600 33.91 -9.49 -13.65
CA THR A 600 34.18 -10.18 -14.92
C THR A 600 34.61 -11.63 -14.66
N ALA A 601 33.96 -12.59 -15.33
CA ALA A 601 34.11 -14.01 -15.06
C ALA A 601 35.57 -14.51 -15.23
N LYS A 602 36.02 -15.35 -14.29
CA LYS A 602 37.22 -16.20 -14.43
C LYS A 602 36.82 -17.65 -14.67
N ALA A 603 37.63 -18.37 -15.42
CA ALA A 603 37.69 -19.83 -15.33
C ALA A 603 38.25 -20.25 -13.96
N ASN A 604 37.71 -21.32 -13.35
CA ASN A 604 38.14 -21.94 -12.08
C ASN A 604 37.69 -21.27 -10.76
N MET A 605 36.43 -20.85 -10.66
CA MET A 605 35.83 -20.52 -9.36
C MET A 605 35.06 -21.70 -8.77
N GLY A 606 35.14 -21.85 -7.45
CA GLY A 606 34.25 -22.74 -6.71
C GLY A 606 32.95 -22.02 -6.38
N THR A 607 31.88 -22.79 -6.22
CA THR A 607 30.56 -22.30 -5.80
C THR A 607 30.12 -23.11 -4.59
N TRP A 608 29.66 -22.43 -3.56
CA TRP A 608 29.07 -23.03 -2.37
C TRP A 608 27.66 -22.52 -2.21
N GLU A 609 26.72 -23.43 -1.96
CA GLU A 609 25.33 -23.12 -1.66
C GLU A 609 25.11 -23.20 -0.15
N ALA A 610 24.21 -22.36 0.37
CA ALA A 610 23.81 -22.37 1.77
C ALA A 610 22.43 -23.02 1.90
N GLU A 611 22.26 -23.91 2.88
CA GLU A 611 20.95 -24.48 3.22
C GLU A 611 20.01 -23.43 3.82
N LYS A 612 20.56 -22.45 4.54
CA LYS A 612 19.81 -21.39 5.20
C LYS A 612 20.53 -20.06 5.10
N ALA A 613 19.75 -19.00 4.92
CA ALA A 613 20.23 -17.63 4.94
C ALA A 613 19.28 -16.73 5.73
N ASP A 614 19.84 -15.82 6.53
CA ASP A 614 19.08 -14.84 7.31
C ASP A 614 19.68 -13.44 7.14
N LEU A 615 18.81 -12.43 7.18
CA LEU A 615 19.17 -11.01 7.24
C LEU A 615 18.55 -10.42 8.51
N THR A 616 19.39 -9.86 9.38
CA THR A 616 18.96 -9.21 10.62
C THR A 616 19.39 -7.75 10.62
N TYR A 617 18.43 -6.84 10.65
CA TYR A 617 18.70 -5.41 10.70
C TYR A 617 18.70 -4.88 12.15
N THR A 618 19.23 -3.67 12.33
CA THR A 618 19.10 -2.95 13.60
C THR A 618 17.63 -2.77 14.01
N GLN A 619 17.37 -2.77 15.32
CA GLN A 619 16.03 -2.61 15.91
C GLN A 619 15.75 -1.15 16.32
N LEU A 620 16.69 -0.25 16.06
CA LEU A 620 16.53 1.18 16.35
C LEU A 620 15.50 1.82 15.41
N GLU A 621 14.64 2.68 15.95
CA GLU A 621 13.54 3.34 15.24
C GLU A 621 13.43 4.81 15.62
N GLY A 622 12.78 5.60 14.76
CA GLY A 622 12.42 6.99 15.05
C GLY A 622 13.60 7.85 15.50
N SER A 623 13.45 8.54 16.63
CA SER A 623 14.48 9.43 17.17
C SER A 623 15.75 8.67 17.56
N ALA A 624 15.64 7.45 18.10
CA ALA A 624 16.80 6.66 18.47
C ALA A 624 17.64 6.27 17.24
N LEU A 625 16.98 5.96 16.11
CA LEU A 625 17.70 5.73 14.85
C LEU A 625 18.37 7.01 14.34
N ALA A 626 17.69 8.16 14.42
CA ALA A 626 18.24 9.44 13.99
C ALA A 626 19.43 9.90 14.86
N GLU A 627 19.41 9.62 16.16
CA GLU A 627 20.51 9.91 17.08
C GLU A 627 21.74 9.04 16.80
N GLU A 628 21.53 7.74 16.54
CA GLU A 628 22.61 6.78 16.30
C GLU A 628 23.17 6.88 14.87
N PHE A 629 22.34 7.27 13.89
CA PHE A 629 22.72 7.45 12.49
C PHE A 629 22.31 8.84 11.95
N PRO A 630 22.89 9.96 12.44
CA PRO A 630 22.43 11.30 12.06
C PRO A 630 22.43 11.60 10.56
N THR A 631 23.40 11.01 9.84
CA THR A 631 23.58 11.21 8.39
C THR A 631 23.06 10.05 7.55
N LEU A 632 22.80 8.88 8.16
CA LEU A 632 22.41 7.65 7.46
C LEU A 632 21.02 7.14 7.85
N SER A 633 20.32 7.81 8.77
CA SER A 633 19.01 7.34 9.24
C SER A 633 18.01 7.06 8.11
N PRO A 634 17.90 7.86 7.02
CA PRO A 634 16.97 7.53 5.94
C PRO A 634 17.40 6.27 5.16
N VAL A 635 18.71 6.02 5.07
CA VAL A 635 19.26 4.86 4.36
C VAL A 635 19.03 3.60 5.18
N VAL A 636 19.37 3.65 6.48
CA VAL A 636 19.21 2.52 7.40
C VAL A 636 17.74 2.17 7.57
N GLU A 637 16.87 3.16 7.74
CA GLU A 637 15.42 2.96 7.84
C GLU A 637 14.87 2.21 6.63
N ARG A 638 15.29 2.61 5.42
CA ARG A 638 14.84 1.96 4.20
C ARG A 638 15.36 0.55 4.03
N LEU A 639 16.58 0.26 4.45
CA LEU A 639 17.08 -1.11 4.45
C LEU A 639 16.29 -2.02 5.40
N ARG A 640 15.94 -1.51 6.59
CA ARG A 640 15.16 -2.24 7.60
C ARG A 640 13.79 -2.68 7.11
N GLY A 641 13.15 -1.89 6.25
CA GLY A 641 11.84 -2.25 5.68
C GLY A 641 11.88 -3.38 4.65
N ILE A 642 13.06 -3.87 4.24
CA ILE A 642 13.17 -5.02 3.33
C ILE A 642 12.87 -6.31 4.09
N ALA A 643 11.67 -6.84 3.92
CA ALA A 643 11.27 -8.11 4.52
C ALA A 643 11.73 -9.30 3.65
N LEU A 644 12.51 -10.21 4.21
CA LEU A 644 12.90 -11.48 3.59
C LEU A 644 11.69 -12.45 3.60
N GLN A 645 10.99 -12.60 2.48
CA GLN A 645 9.78 -13.45 2.43
C GLN A 645 10.11 -14.89 2.06
N GLU A 646 11.02 -15.06 1.10
CA GLU A 646 11.48 -16.36 0.62
C GLU A 646 12.92 -16.20 0.15
N VAL A 647 13.81 -17.08 0.59
CA VAL A 647 15.18 -17.15 0.05
C VAL A 647 15.13 -17.97 -1.23
N VAL A 648 15.50 -17.34 -2.35
CA VAL A 648 15.52 -17.98 -3.67
C VAL A 648 16.82 -18.75 -3.87
N SER A 649 17.94 -18.12 -3.51
CA SER A 649 19.27 -18.74 -3.51
C SER A 649 20.21 -17.97 -2.61
N ALA A 650 21.16 -18.66 -1.99
CA ALA A 650 22.17 -18.02 -1.17
C ALA A 650 23.45 -18.85 -1.20
N GLY A 651 24.60 -18.17 -1.12
CA GLY A 651 25.86 -18.88 -1.26
C GLY A 651 27.08 -17.99 -1.39
N ILE A 652 28.18 -18.63 -1.78
CA ILE A 652 29.49 -18.02 -1.94
C ILE A 652 30.07 -18.44 -3.30
N VAL A 653 30.68 -17.47 -3.97
CA VAL A 653 31.44 -17.64 -5.19
C VAL A 653 32.83 -17.08 -4.95
N ALA A 654 33.85 -17.91 -5.05
CA ALA A 654 35.23 -17.46 -4.86
C ALA A 654 36.24 -18.35 -5.60
N CYS A 655 37.47 -17.86 -5.76
CA CYS A 655 38.58 -18.73 -6.11
C CYS A 655 38.83 -19.74 -4.97
N PRO A 656 39.05 -21.04 -5.24
CA PRO A 656 39.23 -22.05 -4.18
C PRO A 656 40.38 -21.75 -3.19
N ARG A 657 41.37 -20.95 -3.60
CA ARG A 657 42.48 -20.54 -2.74
C ARG A 657 42.10 -19.47 -1.70
N ASP A 658 41.02 -18.75 -1.91
CA ASP A 658 40.56 -17.65 -1.05
C ASP A 658 39.61 -18.13 0.07
N ILE A 659 39.22 -19.42 0.05
CA ILE A 659 38.34 -20.06 1.05
C ILE A 659 39.12 -20.92 2.07
N VAL A 660 40.40 -21.18 1.81
CA VAL A 660 41.27 -21.90 2.75
C VAL A 660 41.86 -20.89 3.74
N VAL A 661 41.30 -20.84 4.94
CA VAL A 661 41.95 -20.26 6.14
C VAL A 661 42.57 -21.40 6.94
#